data_AF-A8P2G0-F1
#
_entry.id   AF-A8P2G0-F1
#
_cell.length_a   1.000
_cell.length_b   1.000
_cell.length_c   1.000
_cell.angle_alpha   90.00
_cell.angle_beta   90.00
_cell.angle_gamma   90.00
#
_symmetry.space_group_name_H-M   'P 1'
#
loop_
_entity.id
_entity.type
_entity.pdbx_description
1 polymer ?
#
loop_
_entity_poly.entity_id
_entity_poly.type
_entity_poly.pdbx_seq_one_letter_code
_entity_poly.pdbx_strand_id
1 'polypeptide(L)'
;MSTVTSSHSVDHSQSHPVGDFGSLQGKAQAGDARFSTYTTAGQTSTLYSQGPGSPMSPRRFRDSVHLIEPSNRRPPQRFDPLIMKLPVVLASPLSMFILGVGLEVLASLSKAQGGFRLPGVRISTVFGDVSTQFLASFLPTLIIIPNAILWRELDWMLRSYQPFVVLSQGGAKAEETILLDYIELGPLLAIPRAMKYKHRIILLSSLTAVFTYLFQPLTGSIFQVRQTPETRSWDTTRSETIGLSPEIGNLQGFLAAAGYVDAHVTHDLEEPEFIRSITGWATGKFDFPQEPGLNATVSAVTNGIRTNVNCDNPAEPPVVTRSASRVTLASRSLQGCSHTTTFNVTADSDIFYGVDAVVCPDSPSDMIIEHRPVMFWFYRTVDGGVGDARTVFCAPNLEGSEVEVVASVDTGRILALNRLSDQVPFNDVLNGDNAGKAMNGVVFAESDNSFIQTRAIATNLLVPSAILRHIDKQEGGRDAVFARPNGVLDSTVEVYRLHLTMASKTNYFVPGEVTLNGQVVEIVPRLWVDPFPAHFLAALLILTGFIGIFLHVINRKQRKKVHLACVPGTIAGTVSLASHSGWPQLLTPYDNLYDMEQKLSSLRFSLDKRTGAIIADDDGSSTPDERSQDAEVRMSLMNTKIEVSPNPESSSFAAFQTAAGVEPWKEKNKWKLFRKRDSSGSS
;
A
#
# COMPACT_ATOMS: atom_id res chain seq x y z
N MET A 1 -5.85 3.60 47.76
CA MET A 1 -7.27 3.47 47.36
C MET A 1 -7.28 2.43 46.27
N SER A 2 -7.30 1.18 46.71
CA SER A 2 -6.88 0.01 45.95
C SER A 2 -7.48 -1.20 46.65
N THR A 3 -8.42 -1.86 45.99
CA THR A 3 -9.06 -3.11 46.43
C THR A 3 -9.09 -4.02 45.19
N VAL A 4 -8.33 -5.12 45.09
CA VAL A 4 -8.25 -6.35 45.90
C VAL A 4 -9.25 -7.41 45.40
N THR A 5 -8.67 -8.50 44.85
CA THR A 5 -9.11 -9.93 44.83
C THR A 5 -10.43 -10.32 44.13
N SER A 6 -10.68 -11.54 43.67
CA SER A 6 -9.92 -12.79 43.51
C SER A 6 -10.81 -13.73 42.70
N SER A 7 -10.18 -14.62 41.93
CA SER A 7 -10.74 -15.85 41.38
C SER A 7 -11.07 -16.88 42.48
N HIS A 8 -12.27 -17.48 42.44
CA HIS A 8 -12.44 -18.93 42.64
C HIS A 8 -13.81 -19.44 42.15
N SER A 9 -13.74 -20.58 41.48
CA SER A 9 -14.73 -21.56 41.02
C SER A 9 -15.56 -22.21 42.14
N VAL A 10 -16.82 -22.59 41.86
CA VAL A 10 -17.46 -23.92 42.15
C VAL A 10 -18.73 -24.09 41.28
N ASP A 11 -18.91 -25.32 40.76
CA ASP A 11 -20.05 -25.88 40.01
C ASP A 11 -21.41 -25.90 40.74
N HIS A 12 -22.53 -25.82 39.98
CA HIS A 12 -23.58 -26.86 39.97
C HIS A 12 -24.70 -26.59 38.93
N SER A 13 -24.90 -27.59 38.07
CA SER A 13 -26.15 -28.10 37.45
C SER A 13 -27.49 -27.34 37.60
N GLN A 14 -28.22 -27.11 36.49
CA GLN A 14 -29.56 -27.66 36.14
C GLN A 14 -30.38 -26.79 35.16
N SER A 15 -30.78 -27.43 34.05
CA SER A 15 -32.04 -27.41 33.26
C SER A 15 -33.11 -26.29 33.29
N HIS A 16 -33.72 -26.10 32.10
CA HIS A 16 -35.07 -25.59 31.73
C HIS A 16 -35.24 -24.07 31.43
N PRO A 17 -36.32 -23.60 30.74
CA PRO A 17 -37.02 -24.11 29.54
C PRO A 17 -37.49 -23.00 28.55
N VAL A 18 -38.21 -23.46 27.51
CA VAL A 18 -39.02 -22.75 26.50
C VAL A 18 -40.17 -21.93 27.13
N GLY A 19 -40.46 -20.75 26.57
CA GLY A 19 -41.57 -19.87 26.96
C GLY A 19 -42.64 -19.75 25.87
N ASP A 20 -43.89 -19.96 26.29
CA ASP A 20 -45.15 -20.03 25.55
C ASP A 20 -45.85 -18.65 25.48
N PHE A 21 -46.64 -18.39 24.43
CA PHE A 21 -47.39 -17.14 24.22
C PHE A 21 -48.90 -17.37 24.38
N GLY A 22 -49.55 -16.52 25.19
CA GLY A 22 -50.94 -16.65 25.63
C GLY A 22 -52.04 -16.26 24.63
N SER A 23 -53.26 -16.74 24.96
CA SER A 23 -54.53 -16.56 24.25
C SER A 23 -55.29 -15.28 24.63
N LEU A 24 -56.17 -14.79 23.74
CA LEU A 24 -57.45 -14.15 24.09
C LEU A 24 -58.55 -14.48 23.07
N GLN A 25 -59.75 -14.81 23.59
CA GLN A 25 -61.00 -15.19 22.91
C GLN A 25 -61.89 -13.98 22.55
N GLY A 26 -62.75 -14.12 21.52
CA GLY A 26 -63.91 -13.22 21.34
C GLY A 26 -64.78 -13.44 20.10
N LYS A 27 -65.89 -14.19 20.27
CA LYS A 27 -67.22 -14.21 19.58
C LYS A 27 -67.40 -13.60 18.18
N ALA A 28 -68.02 -14.38 17.27
CA ALA A 28 -68.90 -13.87 16.21
C ALA A 28 -70.09 -14.82 15.93
N GLN A 29 -71.28 -14.22 15.80
CA GLN A 29 -72.61 -14.82 15.59
C GLN A 29 -72.88 -15.23 14.14
N ALA A 30 -73.86 -16.13 13.99
CA ALA A 30 -74.43 -16.68 12.76
C ALA A 30 -75.28 -15.69 11.94
N GLY A 31 -75.41 -15.97 10.64
CA GLY A 31 -76.41 -15.36 9.73
C GLY A 31 -76.33 -15.90 8.30
N ASP A 32 -77.36 -16.65 7.90
CA ASP A 32 -77.65 -17.32 6.63
C ASP A 32 -77.44 -16.51 5.32
N ALA A 33 -77.06 -17.20 4.23
CA ALA A 33 -77.77 -17.13 2.93
C ALA A 33 -77.22 -18.14 1.87
N ARG A 34 -77.96 -19.25 1.74
CA ARG A 34 -78.38 -19.97 0.53
C ARG A 34 -77.36 -20.34 -0.56
N PHE A 35 -77.05 -21.63 -0.54
CA PHE A 35 -76.74 -22.46 -1.70
C PHE A 35 -77.92 -22.49 -2.70
N SER A 36 -77.65 -22.36 -4.00
CA SER A 36 -78.58 -22.73 -5.07
C SER A 36 -77.84 -23.58 -6.08
N THR A 37 -78.06 -24.88 -6.00
CA THR A 37 -77.74 -25.87 -7.02
C THR A 37 -78.85 -25.88 -8.05
N TYR A 38 -78.51 -25.67 -9.33
CA TYR A 38 -79.29 -26.20 -10.44
C TYR A 38 -78.38 -27.07 -11.29
N THR A 39 -78.63 -28.37 -11.23
CA THR A 39 -78.22 -29.40 -12.17
C THR A 39 -79.01 -29.25 -13.47
N THR A 40 -78.38 -29.27 -14.65
CA THR A 40 -78.58 -30.31 -15.68
C THR A 40 -77.76 -30.10 -16.96
N ALA A 41 -77.30 -31.25 -17.48
CA ALA A 41 -77.07 -31.61 -18.87
C ALA A 41 -75.84 -31.06 -19.63
N GLY A 42 -74.99 -31.99 -20.08
CA GLY A 42 -74.32 -31.87 -21.38
C GLY A 42 -72.85 -32.26 -21.44
N GLN A 43 -72.61 -33.48 -21.93
CA GLN A 43 -71.38 -33.96 -22.60
C GLN A 43 -70.16 -34.31 -21.73
N THR A 44 -70.26 -35.49 -21.14
CA THR A 44 -69.14 -36.43 -21.01
C THR A 44 -68.50 -36.70 -22.38
N SER A 45 -67.30 -36.16 -22.61
CA SER A 45 -66.36 -36.71 -23.59
C SER A 45 -65.37 -37.60 -22.85
N THR A 46 -65.77 -38.85 -22.59
CA THR A 46 -64.89 -39.89 -22.08
C THR A 46 -63.86 -40.26 -23.14
N LEU A 47 -62.62 -39.78 -23.02
CA LEU A 47 -61.46 -40.22 -23.80
C LEU A 47 -60.79 -41.43 -23.11
N TYR A 48 -61.57 -42.49 -22.87
CA TYR A 48 -61.03 -43.80 -22.52
C TYR A 48 -61.82 -44.87 -23.29
N SER A 49 -61.27 -45.30 -24.42
CA SER A 49 -61.58 -46.58 -25.04
C SER A 49 -60.31 -47.43 -24.94
N GLN A 50 -60.33 -48.42 -24.07
CA GLN A 50 -59.42 -49.56 -24.15
C GLN A 50 -60.13 -50.65 -24.96
N GLY A 51 -59.64 -50.91 -26.18
CA GLY A 51 -59.88 -52.16 -26.90
C GLY A 51 -58.64 -53.06 -26.79
N PRO A 52 -58.78 -54.37 -26.60
CA PRO A 52 -57.63 -55.26 -26.43
C PRO A 52 -57.05 -55.66 -27.79
N GLY A 53 -55.72 -55.67 -27.88
CA GLY A 53 -54.95 -56.40 -28.89
C GLY A 53 -54.38 -55.56 -30.03
N SER A 54 -53.13 -55.09 -29.87
CA SER A 54 -52.13 -54.88 -30.93
C SER A 54 -50.75 -54.56 -30.32
N PRO A 55 -49.63 -54.98 -30.94
CA PRO A 55 -48.30 -54.90 -30.35
C PRO A 55 -47.79 -53.46 -30.22
N MET A 56 -46.95 -53.27 -29.20
CA MET A 56 -46.46 -52.00 -28.68
C MET A 56 -45.59 -51.25 -29.71
N SER A 57 -46.18 -50.28 -30.40
CA SER A 57 -45.45 -49.20 -31.07
C SER A 57 -44.96 -48.21 -29.99
N PRO A 58 -43.73 -47.66 -30.05
CA PRO A 58 -43.28 -46.63 -29.12
C PRO A 58 -44.27 -45.46 -29.20
N ARG A 59 -44.79 -45.03 -28.04
CA ARG A 59 -45.77 -43.94 -27.93
C ARG A 59 -45.19 -42.69 -28.60
N ARG A 60 -45.62 -42.41 -29.84
CA ARG A 60 -45.30 -41.16 -30.53
C ARG A 60 -45.87 -40.01 -29.72
N PHE A 61 -45.07 -38.95 -29.58
CA PHE A 61 -45.54 -37.70 -29.01
C PHE A 61 -46.71 -37.17 -29.86
N ARG A 62 -47.85 -36.92 -29.24
CA ARG A 62 -49.03 -36.40 -29.95
C ARG A 62 -48.89 -34.89 -30.04
N ASP A 63 -48.65 -34.39 -31.24
CA ASP A 63 -48.64 -32.96 -31.53
C ASP A 63 -49.97 -32.33 -31.04
N SER A 64 -49.84 -31.39 -30.11
CA SER A 64 -50.93 -30.71 -29.42
C SER A 64 -50.96 -29.21 -29.73
N VAL A 65 -50.21 -28.75 -30.74
CA VAL A 65 -50.22 -27.36 -31.20
C VAL A 65 -51.65 -26.89 -31.54
N HIS A 66 -52.50 -27.80 -32.02
CA HIS A 66 -53.91 -27.55 -32.32
C HIS A 66 -54.80 -27.28 -31.10
N LEU A 67 -54.37 -27.67 -29.88
CA LEU A 67 -55.09 -27.40 -28.63
C LEU A 67 -54.83 -25.99 -28.08
N ILE A 68 -53.89 -25.26 -28.68
CA ILE A 68 -53.55 -23.90 -28.31
C ILE A 68 -54.48 -22.94 -29.08
N GLU A 69 -55.66 -22.67 -28.54
CA GLU A 69 -56.63 -21.78 -29.19
C GLU A 69 -56.08 -20.34 -29.32
N PRO A 70 -56.23 -19.68 -30.49
CA PRO A 70 -56.09 -18.23 -30.58
C PRO A 70 -57.14 -17.56 -29.74
N SER A 71 -56.71 -16.91 -28.66
CA SER A 71 -57.59 -15.97 -27.98
C SER A 71 -57.98 -14.87 -28.98
N ASN A 72 -59.28 -14.65 -29.19
CA ASN A 72 -59.83 -13.48 -29.91
C ASN A 72 -59.61 -12.15 -29.13
N ARG A 73 -58.80 -12.16 -28.07
CA ARG A 73 -58.43 -10.98 -27.28
C ARG A 73 -57.21 -10.31 -27.89
N ARG A 74 -57.11 -8.98 -27.77
CA ARG A 74 -55.88 -8.25 -28.17
C ARG A 74 -54.67 -8.91 -27.49
N PRO A 75 -53.55 -9.10 -28.21
CA PRO A 75 -52.36 -9.69 -27.61
C PRO A 75 -51.95 -8.89 -26.36
N PRO A 76 -51.67 -9.54 -25.23
CA PRO A 76 -51.28 -8.85 -24.01
C PRO A 76 -50.03 -8.00 -24.24
N GLN A 77 -49.92 -6.88 -23.52
CA GLN A 77 -48.71 -6.05 -23.58
C GLN A 77 -47.50 -6.88 -23.16
N ARG A 78 -46.40 -6.76 -23.92
CA ARG A 78 -45.16 -7.48 -23.64
C ARG A 78 -44.63 -7.10 -22.25
N PHE A 79 -44.21 -8.09 -21.49
CA PHE A 79 -43.55 -7.83 -20.22
C PHE A 79 -42.15 -7.23 -20.43
N ASP A 80 -42.04 -5.92 -20.24
CA ASP A 80 -40.78 -5.17 -20.27
C ASP A 80 -40.51 -4.56 -18.87
N PRO A 81 -39.61 -5.15 -18.05
CA PRO A 81 -39.34 -4.62 -16.72
C PRO A 81 -38.63 -3.25 -16.81
N LEU A 82 -38.81 -2.43 -15.77
CA LEU A 82 -38.28 -1.06 -15.71
C LEU A 82 -36.77 -1.00 -16.00
N ILE A 83 -36.01 -1.95 -15.45
CA ILE A 83 -34.56 -2.04 -15.62
C ILE A 83 -34.13 -2.37 -17.06
N MET A 84 -35.02 -2.96 -17.86
CA MET A 84 -34.78 -3.32 -19.26
C MET A 84 -35.23 -2.25 -20.25
N LYS A 85 -35.80 -1.12 -19.76
CA LYS A 85 -36.10 0.04 -20.59
C LYS A 85 -34.80 0.66 -21.14
N LEU A 86 -34.84 1.06 -22.40
CA LEU A 86 -33.70 1.61 -23.13
C LEU A 86 -32.86 2.65 -22.35
N PRO A 87 -33.44 3.69 -21.72
CA PRO A 87 -32.63 4.71 -21.04
C PRO A 87 -31.84 4.13 -19.87
N VAL A 88 -32.44 3.27 -19.05
CA VAL A 88 -31.77 2.66 -17.88
C VAL A 88 -30.67 1.70 -18.31
N VAL A 89 -30.97 0.90 -19.34
CA VAL A 89 -30.05 -0.09 -19.90
C VAL A 89 -28.81 0.56 -20.55
N LEU A 90 -28.96 1.73 -21.17
CA LEU A 90 -27.83 2.47 -21.74
C LEU A 90 -27.11 3.34 -20.72
N ALA A 91 -27.83 3.86 -19.71
CA ALA A 91 -27.25 4.69 -18.66
C ALA A 91 -26.22 3.91 -17.82
N SER A 92 -26.49 2.65 -17.47
CA SER A 92 -25.60 1.81 -16.66
C SER A 92 -24.20 1.60 -17.28
N PRO A 93 -24.05 1.10 -18.52
CA PRO A 93 -22.72 0.96 -19.12
C PRO A 93 -22.08 2.31 -19.46
N LEU A 94 -22.87 3.34 -19.75
CA LEU A 94 -22.35 4.68 -20.00
C LEU A 94 -21.76 5.31 -18.72
N SER A 95 -22.40 5.16 -17.56
CA SER A 95 -21.85 5.65 -16.30
C SER A 95 -20.54 4.95 -15.95
N MET A 96 -20.45 3.63 -16.18
CA MET A 96 -19.20 2.89 -15.98
C MET A 96 -18.09 3.37 -16.91
N PHE A 97 -18.39 3.59 -18.18
CA PHE A 97 -17.43 4.14 -19.15
C PHE A 97 -16.92 5.52 -18.72
N ILE A 98 -17.83 6.43 -18.32
CA ILE A 98 -17.48 7.78 -17.86
C ILE A 98 -16.62 7.73 -16.59
N LEU A 99 -16.97 6.87 -15.63
CA LEU A 99 -16.19 6.69 -14.40
C LEU A 99 -14.78 6.17 -14.70
N GLY A 100 -14.63 5.21 -15.62
CA GLY A 100 -13.32 4.69 -16.01
C GLY A 100 -12.44 5.75 -16.67
N VAL A 101 -12.99 6.56 -17.59
CA VAL A 101 -12.25 7.68 -18.21
C VAL A 101 -11.90 8.75 -17.16
N GLY A 102 -12.83 9.09 -16.28
CA GLY A 102 -12.61 10.06 -15.21
C GLY A 102 -11.49 9.63 -14.25
N LEU A 103 -11.39 8.33 -13.96
CA LEU A 103 -10.34 7.78 -13.12
C LEU A 103 -8.95 7.87 -13.75
N GLU A 104 -8.83 7.61 -15.06
CA GLU A 104 -7.56 7.79 -15.80
C GLU A 104 -7.10 9.25 -15.81
N VAL A 105 -8.04 10.17 -16.07
CA VAL A 105 -7.76 11.62 -16.01
C VAL A 105 -7.30 12.00 -14.60
N LEU A 106 -7.98 11.51 -13.56
CA LEU A 106 -7.61 11.80 -12.18
C LEU A 106 -6.24 11.22 -11.79
N ALA A 107 -5.92 10.01 -12.25
CA ALA A 107 -4.60 9.40 -12.04
C ALA A 107 -3.49 10.20 -12.73
N SER A 108 -3.73 10.66 -13.97
CA SER A 108 -2.77 11.50 -14.71
C SER A 108 -2.53 12.84 -14.02
N LEU A 109 -3.60 13.48 -13.51
CA LEU A 109 -3.51 14.75 -12.80
C LEU A 109 -2.79 14.60 -11.45
N SER A 110 -3.08 13.52 -10.72
CA SER A 110 -2.41 13.19 -9.46
C SER A 110 -0.90 13.04 -9.66
N LYS A 111 -0.49 12.36 -10.74
CA LYS A 111 0.93 12.23 -11.10
C LYS A 111 1.56 13.56 -11.51
N ALA A 112 0.85 14.39 -12.29
CA ALA A 112 1.35 15.68 -12.75
C ALA A 112 1.53 16.70 -11.61
N GLN A 113 0.67 16.66 -10.59
CA GLN A 113 0.68 17.60 -9.46
C GLN A 113 1.45 17.09 -8.23
N GLY A 114 1.94 15.84 -8.25
CA GLY A 114 2.62 15.22 -7.11
C GLY A 114 1.67 14.96 -5.94
N GLY A 115 0.47 14.47 -6.22
CA GLY A 115 -0.59 14.27 -5.24
C GLY A 115 -1.38 15.54 -4.91
N PHE A 116 -2.61 15.38 -4.43
CA PHE A 116 -3.47 16.49 -4.02
C PHE A 116 -3.16 16.88 -2.57
N ARG A 117 -3.00 18.19 -2.31
CA ARG A 117 -2.84 18.68 -0.94
C ARG A 117 -4.13 18.43 -0.15
N LEU A 118 -3.99 17.79 1.01
CA LEU A 118 -5.08 17.68 1.96
C LEU A 118 -5.08 18.95 2.82
N PRO A 119 -6.22 19.64 2.98
CA PRO A 119 -6.29 20.71 3.96
C PRO A 119 -5.96 20.11 5.33
N GLY A 120 -4.98 20.69 6.04
CA GLY A 120 -4.53 20.23 7.38
C GLY A 120 -5.60 20.35 8.48
N VAL A 121 -6.84 20.63 8.10
CA VAL A 121 -7.99 20.68 8.96
C VAL A 121 -8.43 19.23 9.15
N ARG A 122 -8.40 18.75 10.40
CA ARG A 122 -9.20 17.59 10.84
C ARG A 122 -10.56 17.78 10.20
N ILE A 123 -10.92 16.94 9.23
CA ILE A 123 -12.16 17.08 8.49
C ILE A 123 -13.27 16.70 9.47
N SER A 124 -13.63 17.64 10.35
CA SER A 124 -14.70 17.58 11.31
C SER A 124 -16.01 17.66 10.53
N THR A 125 -16.26 16.63 9.75
CA THR A 125 -17.57 16.40 9.16
C THR A 125 -18.40 15.61 10.17
N VAL A 126 -19.71 15.62 9.95
CA VAL A 126 -20.84 15.08 10.74
C VAL A 126 -20.61 13.73 11.46
N PHE A 127 -19.53 13.00 11.16
CA PHE A 127 -19.16 11.68 11.68
C PHE A 127 -18.06 11.67 12.77
N GLY A 128 -17.56 12.82 13.24
CA GLY A 128 -16.53 12.92 14.29
C GLY A 128 -15.08 12.96 13.75
N ASP A 129 -14.09 12.69 14.62
CA ASP A 129 -12.66 12.65 14.26
C ASP A 129 -12.34 11.35 13.50
N VAL A 130 -12.62 11.34 12.19
CA VAL A 130 -12.40 10.18 11.31
C VAL A 130 -11.07 10.33 10.57
N SER A 131 -10.33 9.23 10.40
CA SER A 131 -9.05 9.26 9.69
C SER A 131 -9.24 9.65 8.22
N THR A 132 -8.36 10.51 7.71
CA THR A 132 -8.38 10.97 6.32
C THR A 132 -8.25 9.81 5.33
N GLN A 133 -7.49 8.77 5.70
CA GLN A 133 -7.37 7.54 4.91
C GLN A 133 -8.69 6.77 4.82
N PHE A 134 -9.49 6.73 5.89
CA PHE A 134 -10.80 6.07 5.85
C PHE A 134 -11.75 6.78 4.87
N LEU A 135 -11.82 8.11 4.95
CA LEU A 135 -12.62 8.93 4.02
C LEU A 135 -12.17 8.74 2.56
N ALA A 136 -10.86 8.69 2.34
CA ALA A 136 -10.27 8.44 1.03
C ALA A 136 -10.69 7.09 0.43
N SER A 137 -10.78 6.02 1.23
CA SER A 137 -11.23 4.70 0.75
C SER A 137 -12.77 4.56 0.66
N PHE A 138 -13.52 5.29 1.49
CA PHE A 138 -14.97 5.17 1.57
C PHE A 138 -15.71 5.88 0.43
N LEU A 139 -15.31 7.12 0.10
CA LEU A 139 -16.00 7.93 -0.91
C LEU A 139 -16.05 7.29 -2.31
N PRO A 140 -14.97 6.72 -2.86
CA PRO A 140 -15.00 6.08 -4.17
C PRO A 140 -15.93 4.87 -4.16
N THR A 141 -15.93 4.13 -3.05
CA THR A 141 -16.73 2.92 -2.89
C THR A 141 -18.22 3.24 -2.91
N LEU A 142 -18.62 4.38 -2.34
CA LEU A 142 -20.01 4.85 -2.38
C LEU A 142 -20.49 5.16 -3.81
N ILE A 143 -19.60 5.63 -4.68
CA ILE A 143 -19.92 5.90 -6.09
C ILE A 143 -20.05 4.61 -6.92
N ILE A 144 -19.23 3.60 -6.62
CA ILE A 144 -19.20 2.36 -7.42
C ILE A 144 -20.33 1.37 -7.09
N ILE A 145 -20.77 1.33 -5.83
CA ILE A 145 -21.78 0.36 -5.36
C ILE A 145 -23.08 0.39 -6.20
N PRO A 146 -23.72 1.55 -6.46
CA PRO A 146 -24.94 1.60 -7.26
C PRO A 146 -24.76 1.03 -8.67
N ASN A 147 -23.60 1.30 -9.29
CA ASN A 147 -23.27 0.78 -10.62
C ASN A 147 -23.12 -0.76 -10.60
N ALA A 148 -22.43 -1.30 -9.58
CA ALA A 148 -22.28 -2.74 -9.42
C ALA A 148 -23.62 -3.46 -9.19
N ILE A 149 -24.50 -2.89 -8.35
CA ILE A 149 -25.85 -3.44 -8.10
C ILE A 149 -26.67 -3.42 -9.40
N LEU A 150 -26.73 -2.28 -10.09
CA LEU A 150 -27.47 -2.15 -11.35
C LEU A 150 -26.96 -3.14 -12.40
N TRP A 151 -25.64 -3.33 -12.50
CA TRP A 151 -25.04 -4.30 -13.42
C TRP A 151 -25.44 -5.74 -13.09
N ARG A 152 -25.41 -6.11 -11.81
CA ARG A 152 -25.82 -7.44 -11.35
C ARG A 152 -27.26 -7.76 -11.75
N GLU A 153 -28.18 -6.82 -11.56
CA GLU A 153 -29.59 -7.01 -11.94
C GLU A 153 -29.75 -7.10 -13.47
N LEU A 154 -28.98 -6.33 -14.25
CA LEU A 154 -28.98 -6.40 -15.71
C LEU A 154 -28.47 -7.76 -16.24
N ASP A 155 -27.39 -8.28 -15.64
CA ASP A 155 -26.84 -9.60 -15.97
C ASP A 155 -27.82 -10.73 -15.60
N TRP A 156 -28.47 -10.64 -14.44
CA TRP A 156 -29.52 -11.59 -14.03
C TRP A 156 -30.64 -11.65 -15.07
N MET A 157 -31.10 -10.49 -15.56
CA MET A 157 -32.12 -10.41 -16.61
C MET A 157 -31.62 -10.95 -17.97
N LEU A 158 -30.35 -10.75 -18.31
CA LEU A 158 -29.77 -11.31 -19.53
C LEU A 158 -29.79 -12.85 -19.50
N ARG A 159 -29.39 -13.43 -18.36
CA ARG A 159 -29.36 -14.89 -18.14
C ARG A 159 -30.76 -15.49 -18.09
N SER A 160 -31.71 -14.85 -17.42
CA SER A 160 -33.09 -15.36 -17.31
C SER A 160 -33.83 -15.39 -18.64
N TYR A 161 -33.55 -14.45 -19.55
CA TYR A 161 -34.20 -14.40 -20.87
C TYR A 161 -33.57 -15.32 -21.92
N GLN A 162 -32.35 -15.82 -21.73
CA GLN A 162 -31.68 -16.62 -22.76
C GLN A 162 -32.47 -17.85 -23.21
N PRO A 163 -32.98 -18.73 -22.31
CA PRO A 163 -33.68 -19.94 -22.75
C PRO A 163 -34.83 -19.63 -23.71
N PHE A 164 -35.56 -18.54 -23.45
CA PHE A 164 -36.64 -18.06 -24.29
C PHE A 164 -36.17 -17.50 -25.64
N VAL A 165 -34.99 -16.87 -25.69
CA VAL A 165 -34.39 -16.41 -26.93
C VAL A 165 -34.00 -17.60 -27.82
N VAL A 166 -33.48 -18.69 -27.24
CA VAL A 166 -33.16 -19.91 -27.98
C VAL A 166 -34.44 -20.60 -28.47
N LEU A 167 -35.48 -20.72 -27.62
CA LEU A 167 -36.79 -21.23 -28.03
C LEU A 167 -37.43 -20.45 -29.18
N SER A 168 -37.22 -19.13 -29.24
CA SER A 168 -37.74 -18.29 -30.33
C SER A 168 -37.06 -18.53 -31.70
N GLN A 169 -35.88 -19.16 -31.71
CA GLN A 169 -35.19 -19.56 -32.95
C GLN A 169 -35.75 -20.86 -33.52
N GLY A 170 -36.32 -21.70 -32.66
CA GLY A 170 -36.98 -22.96 -32.99
C GLY A 170 -36.05 -24.16 -33.07
N GLY A 171 -36.61 -25.36 -32.88
CA GLY A 171 -35.91 -26.63 -33.07
C GLY A 171 -34.79 -26.90 -32.05
N ALA A 172 -34.85 -26.34 -30.84
CA ALA A 172 -33.77 -26.43 -29.86
C ALA A 172 -33.91 -27.68 -28.96
N LYS A 173 -32.78 -28.21 -28.45
CA LYS A 173 -32.77 -29.36 -27.54
C LYS A 173 -33.23 -28.96 -26.13
N ALA A 174 -33.73 -29.93 -25.36
CA ALA A 174 -34.12 -29.75 -23.95
C ALA A 174 -32.99 -29.14 -23.09
N GLU A 175 -31.77 -29.68 -23.24
CA GLU A 175 -30.56 -29.26 -22.51
C GLU A 175 -30.10 -27.82 -22.78
N GLU A 176 -30.49 -27.29 -23.94
CA GLU A 176 -30.13 -25.93 -24.40
C GLU A 176 -31.21 -24.90 -24.09
N THR A 177 -32.37 -25.33 -23.57
CA THR A 177 -33.55 -24.50 -23.34
C THR A 177 -34.21 -24.78 -21.99
N ILE A 178 -35.14 -25.73 -21.92
CA ILE A 178 -36.01 -25.96 -20.76
C ILE A 178 -35.23 -26.44 -19.54
N LEU A 179 -34.19 -27.26 -19.74
CA LEU A 179 -33.33 -27.76 -18.66
C LEU A 179 -32.15 -26.83 -18.37
N LEU A 180 -32.07 -25.69 -19.06
CA LEU A 180 -30.97 -24.76 -18.95
C LEU A 180 -31.30 -23.64 -17.96
N ASP A 181 -30.78 -23.75 -16.75
CA ASP A 181 -30.84 -22.67 -15.76
C ASP A 181 -29.49 -21.97 -15.61
N TYR A 182 -29.39 -20.74 -16.12
CA TYR A 182 -28.21 -19.88 -15.93
C TYR A 182 -28.30 -19.02 -14.66
N ILE A 183 -29.46 -18.91 -14.04
CA ILE A 183 -29.67 -18.12 -12.83
C ILE A 183 -29.04 -18.85 -11.65
N GLU A 184 -29.39 -20.13 -11.46
CA GLU A 184 -28.89 -20.97 -10.36
C GLU A 184 -27.36 -21.12 -10.37
N LEU A 185 -26.77 -21.27 -11.56
CA LEU A 185 -25.32 -21.38 -11.75
C LEU A 185 -24.54 -20.12 -11.31
N GLY A 186 -25.20 -18.94 -11.25
CA GLY A 186 -24.51 -17.68 -11.06
C GLY A 186 -23.61 -17.28 -12.24
N PRO A 187 -22.96 -16.10 -12.19
CA PRO A 187 -22.17 -15.60 -13.31
C PRO A 187 -20.89 -16.41 -13.55
N LEU A 188 -20.24 -16.92 -12.49
CA LEU A 188 -18.99 -17.69 -12.60
C LEU A 188 -19.18 -19.05 -13.29
N LEU A 189 -20.14 -19.85 -12.82
CA LEU A 189 -20.37 -21.21 -13.37
C LEU A 189 -21.15 -21.19 -14.69
N ALA A 190 -21.81 -20.07 -15.03
CA ALA A 190 -22.46 -19.89 -16.32
C ALA A 190 -21.47 -19.82 -17.49
N ILE A 191 -20.23 -19.36 -17.28
CA ILE A 191 -19.20 -19.19 -18.32
C ILE A 191 -18.90 -20.50 -19.08
N PRO A 192 -18.47 -21.61 -18.43
CA PRO A 192 -18.17 -22.86 -19.13
C PRO A 192 -19.38 -23.42 -19.87
N ARG A 193 -20.58 -23.31 -19.28
CA ARG A 193 -21.83 -23.80 -19.89
C ARG A 193 -22.24 -22.93 -21.09
N ALA A 194 -22.07 -21.62 -21.02
CA ALA A 194 -22.32 -20.70 -22.13
C ALA A 194 -21.32 -20.90 -23.28
N MET A 195 -20.06 -21.27 -22.99
CA MET A 195 -19.09 -21.66 -24.01
C MET A 195 -19.50 -22.97 -24.71
N LYS A 196 -19.90 -24.00 -23.95
CA LYS A 196 -20.35 -25.30 -24.48
C LYS A 196 -21.50 -25.14 -25.48
N TYR A 197 -22.53 -24.36 -25.11
CA TYR A 197 -23.71 -24.12 -25.96
C TYR A 197 -23.56 -22.92 -26.91
N LYS A 198 -22.35 -22.34 -27.03
CA LYS A 198 -22.02 -21.21 -27.93
C LYS A 198 -22.92 -19.97 -27.72
N HIS A 199 -23.43 -19.77 -26.51
CA HIS A 199 -24.25 -18.62 -26.12
C HIS A 199 -23.37 -17.39 -25.85
N ARG A 200 -22.88 -16.74 -26.92
CA ARG A 200 -21.89 -15.65 -26.87
C ARG A 200 -22.31 -14.44 -26.02
N ILE A 201 -23.61 -14.10 -26.01
CA ILE A 201 -24.13 -12.94 -25.26
C ILE A 201 -24.05 -13.19 -23.76
N ILE A 202 -24.46 -14.38 -23.30
CA ILE A 202 -24.33 -14.75 -21.89
C ILE A 202 -22.88 -14.89 -21.51
N LEU A 203 -22.06 -15.54 -22.35
CA LEU A 203 -20.63 -15.69 -22.07
C LEU A 203 -20.01 -14.33 -21.70
N LEU A 204 -20.28 -13.33 -22.52
CA LEU A 204 -19.74 -11.99 -22.35
C LEU A 204 -20.42 -11.23 -21.19
N SER A 205 -21.73 -11.40 -20.98
CA SER A 205 -22.46 -10.87 -19.81
C SER A 205 -21.92 -11.41 -18.49
N SER A 206 -21.82 -12.73 -18.37
CA SER A 206 -21.25 -13.45 -17.23
C SER A 206 -19.81 -13.02 -16.97
N LEU A 207 -18.97 -12.86 -18.00
CA LEU A 207 -17.59 -12.37 -17.85
C LEU A 207 -17.56 -10.96 -17.26
N THR A 208 -18.38 -10.04 -17.79
CA THR A 208 -18.48 -8.67 -17.25
C THR A 208 -19.07 -8.62 -15.85
N ALA A 209 -20.00 -9.53 -15.51
CA ALA A 209 -20.54 -9.65 -14.16
C ALA A 209 -19.47 -10.11 -13.17
N VAL A 210 -18.56 -11.01 -13.57
CA VAL A 210 -17.42 -11.41 -12.74
C VAL A 210 -16.48 -10.24 -12.47
N PHE A 211 -16.23 -9.37 -13.47
CA PHE A 211 -15.43 -8.16 -13.26
C PHE A 211 -16.00 -7.24 -12.19
N THR A 212 -17.32 -7.18 -12.02
CA THR A 212 -17.94 -6.31 -11.02
C THR A 212 -17.59 -6.68 -9.58
N TYR A 213 -17.25 -7.95 -9.32
CA TYR A 213 -16.76 -8.37 -7.99
C TYR A 213 -15.41 -7.75 -7.65
N LEU A 214 -14.60 -7.37 -8.65
CA LEU A 214 -13.31 -6.73 -8.45
C LEU A 214 -13.42 -5.21 -8.23
N PHE A 215 -14.57 -4.59 -8.55
CA PHE A 215 -14.70 -3.14 -8.43
C PHE A 215 -14.52 -2.66 -7.00
N GLN A 216 -15.18 -3.30 -6.04
CA GLN A 216 -15.17 -2.85 -4.65
C GLN A 216 -13.78 -2.88 -4.00
N PRO A 217 -13.00 -3.98 -4.04
CA PRO A 217 -11.65 -3.99 -3.46
C PRO A 217 -10.69 -3.04 -4.17
N LEU A 218 -10.79 -2.90 -5.50
CA LEU A 218 -9.95 -1.95 -6.24
C LEU A 218 -10.32 -0.50 -5.89
N THR A 219 -11.60 -0.21 -5.75
CA THR A 219 -12.10 1.13 -5.44
C THR A 219 -11.65 1.61 -4.07
N GLY A 220 -11.63 0.73 -3.07
CA GLY A 220 -11.12 1.05 -1.73
C GLY A 220 -9.61 1.31 -1.66
N SER A 221 -8.85 0.88 -2.68
CA SER A 221 -7.38 0.99 -2.73
C SER A 221 -6.86 2.08 -3.67
N ILE A 222 -7.75 2.79 -4.40
CA ILE A 222 -7.35 3.86 -5.35
C ILE A 222 -6.66 5.01 -4.63
N PHE A 223 -7.25 5.51 -3.55
CA PHE A 223 -6.76 6.71 -2.87
C PHE A 223 -5.90 6.33 -1.65
N GLN A 224 -4.68 6.84 -1.61
CA GLN A 224 -3.73 6.61 -0.53
C GLN A 224 -3.14 7.93 -0.05
N VAL A 225 -3.10 8.13 1.26
CA VAL A 225 -2.40 9.26 1.88
C VAL A 225 -0.93 8.87 2.03
N ARG A 226 -0.03 9.62 1.38
CA ARG A 226 1.43 9.41 1.44
C ARG A 226 2.11 10.67 1.94
N GLN A 227 3.14 10.49 2.76
CA GLN A 227 4.03 11.55 3.20
C GLN A 227 4.98 11.90 2.06
N THR A 228 4.95 13.15 1.59
CA THR A 228 5.76 13.60 0.44
C THR A 228 6.56 14.83 0.85
N PRO A 229 7.88 14.88 0.57
CA PRO A 229 8.67 16.07 0.84
C PRO A 229 8.24 17.21 -0.09
N GLU A 230 8.01 18.37 0.49
CA GLU A 230 7.61 19.60 -0.20
C GLU A 230 8.59 20.72 0.15
N THR A 231 9.22 21.28 -0.87
CA THR A 231 10.14 22.42 -0.72
C THR A 231 9.36 23.72 -0.85
N ARG A 232 9.49 24.58 0.16
CA ARG A 232 8.91 25.92 0.21
C ARG A 232 10.01 26.95 0.41
N SER A 233 9.98 28.05 -0.34
CA SER A 233 10.84 29.20 -0.07
C SER A 233 10.43 29.87 1.25
N TRP A 234 11.41 30.18 2.08
CA TRP A 234 11.24 30.80 3.39
C TRP A 234 12.31 31.86 3.56
N ASP A 235 11.90 33.09 3.85
CA ASP A 235 12.84 34.16 4.17
C ASP A 235 13.13 34.08 5.68
N THR A 236 14.41 33.96 6.04
CA THR A 236 14.87 33.94 7.43
C THR A 236 15.73 35.15 7.73
N THR A 237 15.86 35.53 8.99
CA THR A 237 16.81 36.55 9.42
C THR A 237 17.99 35.86 10.09
N ARG A 238 19.19 36.10 9.58
CA ARG A 238 20.45 35.78 10.28
C ARG A 238 20.64 36.82 11.37
N SER A 239 20.84 36.42 12.61
CA SER A 239 21.04 37.32 13.76
C SER A 239 22.51 37.56 14.11
N GLU A 240 23.43 36.80 13.50
CA GLU A 240 24.86 36.88 13.78
C GLU A 240 25.70 37.05 12.51
N THR A 241 26.81 37.76 12.64
CA THR A 241 27.84 37.89 11.61
C THR A 241 29.22 37.56 12.19
N ILE A 242 30.18 37.26 11.32
CA ILE A 242 31.57 37.04 11.73
C ILE A 242 32.16 38.37 12.21
N GLY A 243 32.71 38.36 13.42
CA GLY A 243 33.41 39.49 14.02
C GLY A 243 34.01 39.14 15.38
N LEU A 244 35.05 39.85 15.81
CA LEU A 244 35.67 39.57 17.10
C LEU A 244 34.80 40.07 18.26
N SER A 245 34.49 39.20 19.22
CA SER A 245 33.73 39.58 20.41
C SER A 245 34.55 40.55 21.28
N PRO A 246 33.97 41.68 21.73
CA PRO A 246 34.67 42.62 22.61
C PRO A 246 34.99 42.02 23.98
N GLU A 247 34.34 40.90 24.35
CA GLU A 247 34.53 40.21 25.62
C GLU A 247 35.54 39.06 25.54
N ILE A 248 36.22 38.86 24.41
CA ILE A 248 37.16 37.75 24.22
C ILE A 248 38.27 37.72 25.30
N GLY A 249 38.72 38.90 25.75
CA GLY A 249 39.72 39.04 26.81
C GLY A 249 39.26 38.56 28.20
N ASN A 250 37.95 38.38 28.42
CA ASN A 250 37.41 37.83 29.67
C ASN A 250 37.56 36.31 29.77
N LEU A 251 37.95 35.63 28.69
CA LEU A 251 38.16 34.18 28.57
C LEU A 251 36.93 33.30 28.89
N GLN A 252 35.75 33.91 29.01
CA GLN A 252 34.53 33.19 29.39
C GLN A 252 34.09 32.19 28.31
N GLY A 253 34.20 32.57 27.02
CA GLY A 253 33.89 31.68 25.90
C GLY A 253 34.78 30.43 25.87
N PHE A 254 36.08 30.59 26.16
CA PHE A 254 37.01 29.47 26.24
C PHE A 254 36.73 28.56 27.44
N LEU A 255 36.47 29.13 28.63
CA LEU A 255 36.12 28.33 29.80
C LEU A 255 34.81 27.56 29.58
N ALA A 256 33.78 28.21 29.03
CA ALA A 256 32.50 27.57 28.74
C ALA A 256 32.64 26.42 27.73
N ALA A 257 33.45 26.63 26.69
CA ALA A 257 33.78 25.58 25.73
C ALA A 257 34.51 24.41 26.39
N ALA A 258 35.49 24.66 27.26
CA ALA A 258 36.20 23.61 27.98
C ALA A 258 35.28 22.80 28.91
N GLY A 259 34.37 23.47 29.62
CA GLY A 259 33.36 22.82 30.46
C GLY A 259 32.37 21.98 29.65
N TYR A 260 31.92 22.49 28.49
CA TYR A 260 31.06 21.72 27.58
C TYR A 260 31.78 20.47 27.05
N VAL A 261 33.05 20.58 26.69
CA VAL A 261 33.84 19.44 26.19
C VAL A 261 34.02 18.36 27.24
N ASP A 262 34.35 18.73 28.48
CA ASP A 262 34.43 17.75 29.58
C ASP A 262 33.08 17.07 29.83
N ALA A 263 31.99 17.83 29.78
CA ALA A 263 30.63 17.30 29.93
C ALA A 263 30.21 16.41 28.74
N HIS A 264 30.57 16.78 27.52
CA HIS A 264 30.34 15.98 26.30
C HIS A 264 31.06 14.65 26.39
N VAL A 265 32.35 14.66 26.73
CA VAL A 265 33.13 13.43 26.90
C VAL A 265 32.61 12.60 28.07
N THR A 266 32.11 13.21 29.16
CA THR A 266 31.67 12.48 30.34
C THR A 266 30.26 11.90 30.20
N HIS A 267 29.34 12.65 29.58
CA HIS A 267 27.91 12.35 29.55
C HIS A 267 27.32 12.14 28.15
N ASP A 268 28.17 12.13 27.11
CA ASP A 268 27.75 11.92 25.72
C ASP A 268 26.67 12.94 25.28
N LEU A 269 26.87 14.20 25.65
CA LEU A 269 25.94 15.30 25.35
C LEU A 269 25.83 15.55 23.83
N GLU A 270 24.62 15.82 23.34
CA GLU A 270 24.42 16.21 21.95
C GLU A 270 25.03 17.58 21.63
N GLU A 271 25.52 17.73 20.39
CA GLU A 271 26.09 18.98 19.90
C GLU A 271 25.05 20.12 19.92
N PRO A 272 25.43 21.35 20.29
CA PRO A 272 24.50 22.48 20.33
C PRO A 272 24.12 22.95 18.93
N GLU A 273 23.07 23.77 18.85
CA GLU A 273 22.63 24.39 17.60
C GLU A 273 23.75 25.18 16.91
N PHE A 274 23.74 25.18 15.57
CA PHE A 274 24.68 25.92 14.72
C PHE A 274 26.16 25.52 14.82
N ILE A 275 26.47 24.39 15.49
CA ILE A 275 27.82 23.84 15.65
C ILE A 275 27.86 22.42 15.05
N ARG A 276 28.98 22.08 14.39
CA ARG A 276 29.24 20.74 13.87
C ARG A 276 30.70 20.36 14.07
N SER A 277 31.00 19.71 15.19
CA SER A 277 32.36 19.53 15.67
C SER A 277 33.18 18.56 14.83
N ILE A 278 32.56 17.52 14.29
CA ILE A 278 33.23 16.50 13.45
C ILE A 278 33.97 17.14 12.27
N THR A 279 33.35 18.16 11.66
CA THR A 279 33.93 18.93 10.55
C THR A 279 34.60 20.24 10.99
N GLY A 280 34.47 20.60 12.28
CA GLY A 280 35.05 21.80 12.89
C GLY A 280 34.35 23.10 12.55
N TRP A 281 33.06 23.07 12.18
CA TRP A 281 32.34 24.27 11.73
C TRP A 281 31.46 24.87 12.82
N ALA A 282 31.51 26.18 12.95
CA ALA A 282 30.52 27.00 13.64
C ALA A 282 29.89 27.95 12.61
N THR A 283 28.58 28.17 12.71
CA THR A 283 27.82 28.97 11.73
C THR A 283 27.03 30.09 12.41
N GLY A 284 26.74 31.17 11.68
CA GLY A 284 25.92 32.25 12.21
C GLY A 284 24.48 31.80 12.44
N LYS A 285 23.90 32.18 13.58
CA LYS A 285 22.51 31.87 13.95
C LYS A 285 21.52 32.50 12.97
N PHE A 286 20.48 31.75 12.60
CA PHE A 286 19.34 32.24 11.82
C PHE A 286 18.02 31.72 12.41
N ASP A 287 16.93 32.42 12.13
CA ASP A 287 15.62 32.11 12.70
C ASP A 287 14.94 30.92 12.00
N PHE A 288 14.37 30.03 12.81
CA PHE A 288 13.55 28.92 12.35
C PHE A 288 12.10 29.35 12.09
N PRO A 289 11.37 28.72 11.15
CA PRO A 289 9.96 29.01 10.92
C PRO A 289 9.10 28.69 12.16
N GLN A 290 8.14 29.56 12.49
CA GLN A 290 7.29 29.44 13.69
C GLN A 290 6.19 28.36 13.60
N GLU A 291 5.80 27.96 12.39
CA GLU A 291 4.80 26.89 12.16
C GLU A 291 5.39 25.78 11.27
N PRO A 292 6.35 24.98 11.75
CA PRO A 292 6.79 23.82 10.99
C PRO A 292 5.72 22.74 11.09
N GLY A 293 5.36 22.13 9.96
CA GLY A 293 4.74 20.81 10.00
C GLY A 293 5.67 19.77 10.66
N LEU A 294 5.12 18.59 10.91
CA LEU A 294 5.87 17.48 11.53
C LEU A 294 7.15 17.16 10.71
N ASN A 295 8.32 17.20 11.36
CA ASN A 295 9.63 16.86 10.81
C ASN A 295 10.05 17.68 9.58
N ALA A 296 10.16 18.99 9.75
CA ALA A 296 10.73 19.88 8.74
C ALA A 296 12.26 20.02 8.87
N THR A 297 12.92 20.18 7.73
CA THR A 297 14.34 20.59 7.65
C THR A 297 14.42 21.92 6.94
N VAL A 298 15.32 22.79 7.38
CA VAL A 298 15.56 24.10 6.76
C VAL A 298 16.96 24.13 6.17
N SER A 299 17.07 24.59 4.93
CA SER A 299 18.32 24.94 4.27
C SER A 299 18.44 26.46 4.20
N ALA A 300 19.56 27.02 4.66
CA ALA A 300 19.86 28.44 4.53
C ALA A 300 21.35 28.66 4.23
N VAL A 301 21.64 29.65 3.39
CA VAL A 301 23.01 30.07 3.09
C VAL A 301 23.45 31.09 4.13
N THR A 302 24.50 30.78 4.88
CA THR A 302 25.04 31.63 5.94
C THR A 302 26.57 31.61 5.92
N ASN A 303 27.19 32.44 6.77
CA ASN A 303 28.63 32.45 6.94
C ASN A 303 29.02 31.46 8.05
N GLY A 304 30.07 30.70 7.79
CA GLY A 304 30.64 29.74 8.73
C GLY A 304 32.13 29.98 8.93
N ILE A 305 32.60 29.63 10.12
CA ILE A 305 34.02 29.56 10.47
C ILE A 305 34.34 28.10 10.73
N ARG A 306 35.37 27.60 10.05
CA ARG A 306 35.96 26.30 10.29
C ARG A 306 37.22 26.46 11.13
N THR A 307 37.27 25.77 12.25
CA THR A 307 38.46 25.68 13.07
C THR A 307 39.24 24.42 12.74
N ASN A 308 40.43 24.58 12.17
CA ASN A 308 41.37 23.50 11.93
C ASN A 308 42.41 23.49 13.04
N VAL A 309 42.58 22.37 13.75
CA VAL A 309 43.53 22.26 14.88
C VAL A 309 44.97 21.97 14.45
N ASN A 310 45.17 21.41 13.25
CA ASN A 310 46.45 20.97 12.68
C ASN A 310 47.38 20.34 13.73
N CYS A 311 46.95 19.20 14.29
CA CYS A 311 47.73 18.47 15.26
C CYS A 311 48.56 17.37 14.61
N ASP A 312 49.78 17.20 15.08
CA ASP A 312 50.73 16.19 14.63
C ASP A 312 51.42 15.49 15.81
N ASN A 313 51.82 14.25 15.57
CA ASN A 313 52.73 13.50 16.45
C ASN A 313 54.14 14.15 16.43
N PRO A 314 54.96 13.92 17.48
CA PRO A 314 56.32 14.44 17.52
C PRO A 314 57.19 13.77 16.45
N ALA A 315 58.25 14.45 16.03
CA ALA A 315 59.21 13.93 15.05
C ALA A 315 59.92 12.66 15.54
N GLU A 316 60.14 12.58 16.86
CA GLU A 316 60.74 11.45 17.56
C GLU A 316 59.98 11.17 18.86
N PRO A 317 60.02 9.93 19.40
CA PRO A 317 59.42 9.65 20.71
C PRO A 317 59.97 10.59 21.80
N PRO A 318 59.12 11.10 22.71
CA PRO A 318 59.55 12.07 23.70
C PRO A 318 60.56 11.47 24.68
N VAL A 319 61.56 12.28 25.05
CA VAL A 319 62.62 11.89 25.97
C VAL A 319 62.18 12.18 27.40
N VAL A 320 62.09 11.12 28.20
CA VAL A 320 61.70 11.20 29.63
C VAL A 320 62.94 11.04 30.49
N THR A 321 63.27 12.06 31.28
CA THR A 321 64.35 12.01 32.28
C THR A 321 63.77 12.17 33.67
N ARG A 322 64.00 11.19 34.56
CA ARG A 322 63.49 11.19 35.94
C ARG A 322 64.62 11.45 36.93
N SER A 323 64.46 12.49 37.75
CA SER A 323 65.34 12.83 38.88
C SER A 323 64.52 12.80 40.18
N ALA A 324 64.55 11.67 40.88
CA ALA A 324 63.71 11.39 42.06
C ALA A 324 62.20 11.55 41.78
N SER A 325 61.56 12.57 42.36
CA SER A 325 60.14 12.91 42.14
C SER A 325 59.91 13.87 40.97
N ARG A 326 60.96 14.48 40.40
CA ARG A 326 60.85 15.38 39.25
C ARG A 326 61.01 14.60 37.95
N VAL A 327 60.04 14.72 37.04
CA VAL A 327 60.12 14.20 35.68
C VAL A 327 60.28 15.38 34.72
N THR A 328 61.24 15.26 33.82
CA THR A 328 61.48 16.20 32.72
C THR A 328 61.13 15.51 31.42
N LEU A 329 60.21 16.11 30.66
CA LEU A 329 59.72 15.62 29.38
C LEU A 329 60.19 16.58 28.28
N ALA A 330 61.03 16.10 27.38
CA ALA A 330 61.49 16.86 26.22
C ALA A 330 60.92 16.25 24.94
N SER A 331 60.33 17.08 24.07
CA SER A 331 59.74 16.64 22.81
C SER A 331 60.00 17.64 21.69
N ARG A 332 59.96 17.16 20.44
CA ARG A 332 60.18 17.96 19.23
C ARG A 332 59.10 17.67 18.19
N SER A 333 58.47 18.71 17.66
CA SER A 333 57.47 18.60 16.59
C SER A 333 58.13 18.38 15.22
N LEU A 334 57.35 17.90 14.24
CA LEU A 334 57.76 17.79 12.83
C LEU A 334 58.16 19.15 12.23
N GLN A 335 57.55 20.23 12.71
CA GLN A 335 57.82 21.61 12.29
C GLN A 335 59.03 22.23 13.02
N GLY A 336 59.75 21.44 13.83
CA GLY A 336 60.97 21.87 14.50
C GLY A 336 60.77 22.61 15.82
N CYS A 337 59.54 22.69 16.35
CA CYS A 337 59.27 23.25 17.67
C CYS A 337 59.81 22.31 18.74
N SER A 338 60.63 22.81 19.67
CA SER A 338 61.14 22.00 20.78
C SER A 338 60.70 22.61 22.11
N HIS A 339 60.18 21.77 22.99
CA HIS A 339 59.75 22.20 24.31
C HIS A 339 60.14 21.16 25.36
N THR A 340 60.46 21.65 26.57
CA THR A 340 60.79 20.81 27.71
C THR A 340 59.94 21.27 28.89
N THR A 341 59.13 20.36 29.43
CA THR A 341 58.28 20.60 30.59
C THR A 341 58.75 19.76 31.79
N THR A 342 58.60 20.29 33.00
CA THR A 342 58.98 19.59 34.23
C THR A 342 57.84 19.58 35.21
N PHE A 343 57.51 18.41 35.73
CA PHE A 343 56.44 18.23 36.72
C PHE A 343 56.86 17.25 37.81
N ASN A 344 56.17 17.32 38.95
CA ASN A 344 56.40 16.43 40.08
C ASN A 344 55.45 15.24 40.02
N VAL A 345 55.99 14.04 40.09
CA VAL A 345 55.22 12.80 40.21
C VAL A 345 54.95 12.52 41.68
N THR A 346 53.66 12.56 42.07
CA THR A 346 53.16 12.18 43.40
C THR A 346 52.79 10.69 43.43
N ALA A 347 52.86 10.06 44.60
CA ALA A 347 52.51 8.64 44.77
C ALA A 347 51.01 8.34 44.62
N ASP A 348 50.16 9.37 44.67
CA ASP A 348 48.70 9.24 44.67
C ASP A 348 48.07 9.19 43.26
N SER A 349 48.87 9.33 42.20
CA SER A 349 48.38 9.39 40.82
C SER A 349 49.33 8.70 39.84
N ASP A 350 48.80 7.74 39.07
CA ASP A 350 49.58 7.00 38.08
C ASP A 350 49.67 7.70 36.71
N ILE A 351 48.93 8.80 36.54
CA ILE A 351 48.83 9.56 35.29
C ILE A 351 48.87 11.07 35.52
N PHE A 352 49.58 11.74 34.62
CA PHE A 352 49.81 13.18 34.63
C PHE A 352 49.58 13.70 33.23
N TYR A 353 49.04 14.91 33.13
CA TYR A 353 48.73 15.54 31.86
C TYR A 353 48.88 17.05 31.97
N GLY A 354 49.04 17.70 30.83
CA GLY A 354 49.07 19.15 30.75
C GLY A 354 49.15 19.63 29.32
N VAL A 355 49.17 20.95 29.18
CA VAL A 355 49.33 21.63 27.89
C VAL A 355 50.14 22.90 28.07
N ASP A 356 51.17 23.03 27.24
CA ASP A 356 52.11 24.15 27.29
C ASP A 356 52.18 24.84 25.92
N ALA A 357 52.31 26.18 25.91
CA ALA A 357 52.57 26.92 24.67
C ALA A 357 54.03 26.73 24.24
N VAL A 358 54.25 26.44 22.97
CA VAL A 358 55.57 26.14 22.43
C VAL A 358 56.07 27.22 21.48
N VAL A 359 57.39 27.37 21.45
CA VAL A 359 58.07 28.29 20.54
C VAL A 359 58.55 27.48 19.34
N CYS A 360 58.17 27.92 18.15
CA CYS A 360 58.49 27.28 16.87
C CYS A 360 59.38 28.20 16.04
N PRO A 361 60.18 27.67 15.09
CA PRO A 361 60.98 28.50 14.19
C PRO A 361 60.16 29.58 13.46
N ASP A 362 58.92 29.26 13.10
CA ASP A 362 57.97 30.15 12.41
C ASP A 362 57.08 30.99 13.37
N SER A 363 57.24 30.81 14.68
CA SER A 363 56.51 31.54 15.73
C SER A 363 57.52 32.16 16.70
N PRO A 364 58.03 33.38 16.41
CA PRO A 364 59.06 34.01 17.23
C PRO A 364 58.59 34.22 18.67
N SER A 365 59.53 34.33 19.61
CA SER A 365 59.27 34.57 21.04
C SER A 365 58.44 35.82 21.33
N ASP A 366 58.34 36.73 20.35
CA ASP A 366 57.60 37.99 20.43
C ASP A 366 56.13 37.84 20.03
N MET A 367 55.74 36.65 19.54
CA MET A 367 54.34 36.33 19.24
C MET A 367 53.53 36.24 20.54
N ILE A 368 52.33 36.83 20.52
CA ILE A 368 51.35 36.78 21.61
C ILE A 368 51.09 35.31 21.99
N ILE A 369 51.16 34.98 23.30
CA ILE A 369 51.16 33.59 23.79
C ILE A 369 49.90 32.81 23.37
N GLU A 370 48.78 33.51 23.26
CA GLU A 370 47.49 32.98 22.85
C GLU A 370 47.48 32.50 21.40
N HIS A 371 48.37 32.97 20.53
CA HIS A 371 48.44 32.53 19.13
C HIS A 371 49.55 31.51 18.88
N ARG A 372 50.31 31.16 19.93
CA ARG A 372 51.39 30.18 19.81
C ARG A 372 50.81 28.77 19.67
N PRO A 373 51.48 27.88 18.91
CA PRO A 373 51.18 26.46 18.94
C PRO A 373 51.28 25.90 20.35
N VAL A 374 50.58 24.80 20.61
CA VAL A 374 50.53 24.15 21.92
C VAL A 374 50.99 22.71 21.84
N MET A 375 51.60 22.23 22.91
CA MET A 375 51.98 20.84 23.10
C MET A 375 51.15 20.24 24.23
N PHE A 376 50.23 19.36 23.87
CA PHE A 376 49.57 18.48 24.83
C PHE A 376 50.53 17.37 25.21
N TRP A 377 50.60 17.04 26.49
CA TRP A 377 51.44 15.97 26.98
C TRP A 377 50.71 15.11 28.00
N PHE A 378 50.98 13.81 27.93
CA PHE A 378 50.40 12.78 28.79
C PHE A 378 51.51 11.85 29.22
N TYR A 379 51.65 11.66 30.53
CA TYR A 379 52.67 10.82 31.13
C TYR A 379 52.01 9.82 32.07
N ARG A 380 52.38 8.55 31.95
CA ARG A 380 51.93 7.49 32.85
C ARG A 380 53.11 6.70 33.39
N THR A 381 52.94 6.15 34.58
CA THR A 381 53.90 5.20 35.15
C THR A 381 53.43 3.78 34.84
N VAL A 382 54.22 3.00 34.11
CA VAL A 382 53.93 1.59 33.79
C VAL A 382 54.57 0.67 34.83
N ASP A 383 53.98 -0.51 35.05
CA ASP A 383 54.53 -1.56 35.92
C ASP A 383 56.02 -1.81 35.63
N GLY A 384 56.87 -1.61 36.65
CA GLY A 384 58.32 -1.60 36.52
C GLY A 384 58.97 -0.21 36.62
N GLY A 385 58.19 0.85 36.81
CA GLY A 385 58.69 2.21 37.08
C GLY A 385 59.19 2.97 35.84
N VAL A 386 58.99 2.39 34.65
CA VAL A 386 59.29 3.03 33.36
C VAL A 386 58.15 4.00 33.04
N GLY A 387 58.51 5.26 32.79
CA GLY A 387 57.57 6.29 32.38
C GLY A 387 57.28 6.20 30.89
N ASP A 388 56.01 6.10 30.52
CA ASP A 388 55.55 6.16 29.13
C ASP A 388 54.88 7.50 28.88
N ALA A 389 55.39 8.24 27.90
CA ALA A 389 54.94 9.60 27.60
C ALA A 389 54.52 9.73 26.14
N ARG A 390 53.42 10.46 25.94
CA ARG A 390 52.90 10.82 24.62
C ARG A 390 52.71 12.33 24.56
N THR A 391 53.14 12.94 23.46
CA THR A 391 52.98 14.38 23.22
C THR A 391 52.30 14.59 21.88
N VAL A 392 51.50 15.65 21.75
CA VAL A 392 50.82 16.04 20.51
C VAL A 392 50.98 17.55 20.34
N PHE A 393 51.45 17.99 19.18
CA PHE A 393 51.64 19.41 18.88
C PHE A 393 50.51 19.88 17.99
N CYS A 394 49.85 20.99 18.34
CA CYS A 394 48.73 21.54 17.56
C CYS A 394 48.97 23.03 17.23
N ALA A 395 48.68 23.41 15.99
CA ALA A 395 48.79 24.79 15.49
C ALA A 395 47.47 25.22 14.83
N PRO A 396 46.51 25.75 15.60
CA PRO A 396 45.17 26.00 15.09
C PRO A 396 45.09 27.17 14.11
N ASN A 397 44.16 27.08 13.15
CA ASN A 397 43.87 28.09 12.14
C ASN A 397 42.36 28.21 11.90
N LEU A 398 41.89 29.38 11.51
CA LEU A 398 40.50 29.65 11.13
C LEU A 398 40.38 29.83 9.62
N GLU A 399 39.40 29.15 9.04
CA GLU A 399 38.97 29.37 7.66
C GLU A 399 37.53 29.88 7.68
N GLY A 400 37.25 30.96 6.96
CA GLY A 400 35.87 31.40 6.75
C GLY A 400 35.34 30.99 5.39
N SER A 401 34.06 30.68 5.32
CA SER A 401 33.40 30.37 4.06
C SER A 401 31.91 30.68 4.13
N GLU A 402 31.33 30.93 2.97
CA GLU A 402 29.89 30.86 2.78
C GLU A 402 29.48 29.38 2.71
N VAL A 403 28.49 29.01 3.52
CA VAL A 403 28.07 27.62 3.72
C VAL A 403 26.55 27.50 3.61
N GLU A 404 26.09 26.46 2.95
CA GLU A 404 24.70 26.03 2.98
C GLU A 404 24.52 25.10 4.18
N VAL A 405 23.68 25.52 5.13
CA VAL A 405 23.39 24.78 6.36
C VAL A 405 22.02 24.16 6.26
N VAL A 406 21.97 22.83 6.37
CA VAL A 406 20.74 22.06 6.48
C VAL A 406 20.54 21.69 7.95
N ALA A 407 19.57 22.31 8.61
CA ALA A 407 19.27 22.10 10.02
C ALA A 407 17.88 21.48 10.23
N SER A 408 17.75 20.70 11.29
CA SER A 408 16.44 20.25 11.79
C SER A 408 15.71 21.43 12.42
N VAL A 409 14.44 21.64 12.08
CA VAL A 409 13.66 22.74 12.67
C VAL A 409 13.30 22.45 14.14
N ASP A 410 13.12 21.17 14.50
CA ASP A 410 12.67 20.76 15.83
C ASP A 410 13.77 20.83 16.89
N THR A 411 15.02 20.54 16.49
CA THR A 411 16.18 20.46 17.39
C THR A 411 17.24 21.53 17.13
N GLY A 412 17.12 22.31 16.06
CA GLY A 412 18.11 23.31 15.63
C GLY A 412 19.47 22.73 15.21
N ARG A 413 19.60 21.40 15.16
CA ARG A 413 20.86 20.70 14.87
C ARG A 413 21.20 20.74 13.38
N ILE A 414 22.47 20.97 13.07
CA ILE A 414 23.00 20.86 11.70
C ILE A 414 23.08 19.38 11.29
N LEU A 415 22.31 18.99 10.27
CA LEU A 415 22.34 17.66 9.67
C LEU A 415 23.40 17.58 8.57
N ALA A 416 23.48 18.62 7.73
CA ALA A 416 24.46 18.73 6.67
C ALA A 416 24.95 20.18 6.54
N LEU A 417 26.20 20.32 6.13
CA LEU A 417 26.84 21.61 5.88
C LEU A 417 27.69 21.47 4.62
N ASN A 418 27.38 22.27 3.61
CA ASN A 418 28.09 22.30 2.34
C ASN A 418 28.81 23.64 2.18
N ARG A 419 30.11 23.60 1.89
CA ARG A 419 30.90 24.80 1.58
C ARG A 419 30.58 25.27 0.16
N LEU A 420 30.12 26.51 0.01
CA LEU A 420 29.76 27.11 -1.29
C LEU A 420 30.90 27.94 -1.86
N SER A 421 31.49 28.81 -1.03
CA SER A 421 32.50 29.78 -1.46
C SER A 421 33.47 30.12 -0.34
N ASP A 422 34.72 30.42 -0.70
CA ASP A 422 35.77 30.88 0.22
C ASP A 422 35.71 32.40 0.45
N GLN A 423 34.75 33.07 -0.18
CA GLN A 423 34.54 34.51 -0.05
C GLN A 423 33.61 34.78 1.12
N VAL A 424 34.11 35.52 2.11
CA VAL A 424 33.34 36.01 3.26
C VAL A 424 33.53 37.52 3.32
N PRO A 425 32.52 38.30 3.77
CA PRO A 425 32.65 39.75 3.89
C PRO A 425 33.87 40.13 4.72
N PHE A 426 34.50 41.25 4.38
CA PHE A 426 35.67 41.75 5.11
C PHE A 426 35.34 41.87 6.61
N ASN A 427 36.18 41.25 7.43
CA ASN A 427 36.04 41.19 8.88
C ASN A 427 37.42 41.13 9.55
N ASP A 428 37.44 41.51 10.81
CA ASP A 428 38.61 41.62 11.69
C ASP A 428 39.18 40.26 12.16
N VAL A 429 38.49 39.15 11.92
CA VAL A 429 38.94 37.80 12.31
C VAL A 429 39.75 37.14 11.20
N LEU A 430 39.23 37.19 9.97
CA LEU A 430 39.75 36.47 8.81
C LEU A 430 40.64 37.34 7.91
N ASN A 431 40.63 38.66 8.08
CA ASN A 431 41.40 39.61 7.30
C ASN A 431 42.26 40.50 8.23
N GLY A 432 43.10 41.37 7.64
CA GLY A 432 43.93 42.30 8.39
C GLY A 432 45.02 41.61 9.22
N ASP A 433 45.29 42.13 10.42
CA ASP A 433 46.42 41.69 11.27
C ASP A 433 46.22 40.27 11.85
N ASN A 434 44.96 39.85 11.99
CA ASN A 434 44.61 38.52 12.48
C ASN A 434 44.68 37.46 11.37
N ALA A 435 44.31 37.79 10.12
CA ALA A 435 44.48 36.94 8.93
C ALA A 435 44.13 35.43 9.13
N GLY A 436 43.11 35.12 9.93
CA GLY A 436 42.71 33.74 10.24
C GLY A 436 43.51 33.04 11.34
N LYS A 437 44.50 33.69 11.95
CA LYS A 437 45.23 33.15 13.11
C LYS A 437 44.26 32.87 14.24
N ALA A 438 44.13 31.59 14.61
CA ALA A 438 43.31 31.18 15.74
C ALA A 438 44.08 31.40 17.04
N MET A 439 43.37 31.79 18.11
CA MET A 439 43.88 31.58 19.46
C MET A 439 43.93 30.08 19.77
N ASN A 440 44.95 29.64 20.50
CA ASN A 440 45.11 28.26 20.97
C ASN A 440 44.03 27.85 21.98
N GLY A 441 43.34 28.80 22.60
CA GLY A 441 42.20 28.57 23.49
C GLY A 441 42.51 27.86 24.81
N VAL A 442 43.76 27.51 25.10
CA VAL A 442 44.15 26.70 26.28
C VAL A 442 45.28 27.29 27.10
N VAL A 443 46.10 28.18 26.52
CA VAL A 443 47.21 28.86 27.21
C VAL A 443 47.09 30.35 26.95
N PHE A 444 46.99 31.12 28.03
CA PHE A 444 46.76 32.57 28.00
C PHE A 444 47.86 33.31 28.78
N ALA A 445 48.06 34.59 28.47
CA ALA A 445 48.98 35.43 29.22
C ALA A 445 48.53 35.61 30.66
N GLU A 446 49.50 35.76 31.57
CA GLU A 446 49.21 36.05 32.96
C GLU A 446 48.49 37.39 33.09
N SER A 447 47.42 37.42 33.87
CA SER A 447 46.57 38.59 34.08
C SER A 447 46.55 39.00 35.55
N ASP A 448 46.68 40.30 35.80
CA ASP A 448 46.50 40.88 37.15
C ASP A 448 45.06 40.67 37.69
N ASN A 449 44.10 40.40 36.78
CA ASN A 449 42.73 40.12 37.17
C ASN A 449 42.58 38.65 37.61
N SER A 450 42.39 38.44 38.91
CA SER A 450 42.21 37.12 39.52
C SER A 450 41.13 36.26 38.85
N PHE A 451 40.05 36.85 38.32
CA PHE A 451 39.00 36.08 37.64
C PHE A 451 39.45 35.59 36.26
N ILE A 452 40.13 36.45 35.49
CA ILE A 452 40.67 36.08 34.17
C ILE A 452 41.76 35.02 34.35
N GLN A 453 42.65 35.22 35.32
CA GLN A 453 43.70 34.25 35.65
C GLN A 453 43.13 32.89 36.07
N THR A 454 42.06 32.89 36.88
CA THR A 454 41.41 31.63 37.30
C THR A 454 40.75 30.93 36.13
N ARG A 455 40.11 31.66 35.21
CA ARG A 455 39.55 31.09 33.96
C ARG A 455 40.63 30.51 33.06
N ALA A 456 41.77 31.19 32.93
CA ALA A 456 42.91 30.70 32.17
C ALA A 456 43.44 29.37 32.74
N ILE A 457 43.67 29.31 34.06
CA ILE A 457 44.13 28.08 34.75
C ILE A 457 43.10 26.95 34.61
N ALA A 458 41.81 27.24 34.82
CA ALA A 458 40.76 26.24 34.69
C ALA A 458 40.66 25.68 33.27
N THR A 459 40.76 26.53 32.25
CA THR A 459 40.73 26.11 30.83
C THR A 459 41.95 25.25 30.49
N ASN A 460 43.14 25.65 30.96
CA ASN A 460 44.40 24.92 30.78
C ASN A 460 44.35 23.51 31.39
N LEU A 461 43.60 23.31 32.48
CA LEU A 461 43.42 22.01 33.13
C LEU A 461 42.29 21.18 32.50
N LEU A 462 41.15 21.79 32.20
CA LEU A 462 39.94 21.09 31.76
C LEU A 462 40.13 20.39 30.41
N VAL A 463 40.70 21.07 29.42
CA VAL A 463 40.85 20.52 28.06
C VAL A 463 41.73 19.25 28.03
N PRO A 464 42.98 19.24 28.56
CA PRO A 464 43.77 18.01 28.59
C PRO A 464 43.16 16.94 29.50
N SER A 465 42.43 17.31 30.55
CA SER A 465 41.68 16.36 31.37
C SER A 465 40.55 15.67 30.59
N ALA A 466 39.83 16.41 29.75
CA ALA A 466 38.77 15.88 28.90
C ALA A 466 39.35 14.96 27.81
N ILE A 467 40.50 15.32 27.24
CA ILE A 467 41.22 14.43 26.30
C ILE A 467 41.57 13.11 26.99
N LEU A 468 42.10 13.17 28.22
CA LEU A 468 42.44 11.96 28.95
C LEU A 468 41.22 11.09 29.26
N ARG A 469 40.10 11.70 29.67
CA ARG A 469 38.84 10.97 29.89
C ARG A 469 38.31 10.33 28.61
N HIS A 470 38.46 11.01 27.47
CA HIS A 470 38.08 10.45 26.18
C HIS A 470 38.92 9.22 25.86
N ILE A 471 40.24 9.29 26.08
CA ILE A 471 41.17 8.16 25.95
C ILE A 471 40.73 6.98 26.83
N ASP A 472 40.30 7.23 28.07
CA ASP A 472 39.87 6.19 29.00
C ASP A 472 38.58 5.47 28.57
N LYS A 473 37.68 6.20 27.89
CA LYS A 473 36.41 5.67 27.38
C LYS A 473 36.54 4.86 26.09
N GLN A 474 37.66 4.98 25.36
CA GLN A 474 37.87 4.27 24.10
C GLN A 474 37.91 2.74 24.30
N GLU A 475 37.56 1.99 23.24
CA GLU A 475 37.59 0.52 23.27
C GLU A 475 39.00 -0.02 23.61
N GLY A 476 39.07 -0.95 24.56
CA GLY A 476 40.35 -1.47 25.08
C GLY A 476 41.01 -0.57 26.13
N GLY A 477 40.36 0.54 26.50
CA GLY A 477 40.82 1.46 27.52
C GLY A 477 42.11 2.19 27.14
N ARG A 478 42.68 2.85 28.14
CA ARG A 478 43.87 3.69 28.02
C ARG A 478 45.07 2.96 27.41
N ASP A 479 45.33 1.72 27.82
CA ASP A 479 46.49 0.95 27.36
C ASP A 479 46.47 0.70 25.85
N ALA A 480 45.28 0.39 25.32
CA ALA A 480 45.09 0.17 23.89
C ALA A 480 45.28 1.46 23.09
N VAL A 481 44.87 2.61 23.62
CA VAL A 481 45.06 3.91 22.96
C VAL A 481 46.54 4.30 22.95
N PHE A 482 47.25 4.12 24.06
CA PHE A 482 48.69 4.42 24.14
C PHE A 482 49.56 3.46 23.32
N ALA A 483 49.11 2.23 23.08
CA ALA A 483 49.78 1.28 22.20
C ALA A 483 49.60 1.60 20.70
N ARG A 484 48.49 2.27 20.32
CA ARG A 484 48.22 2.67 18.95
C ARG A 484 49.10 3.86 18.53
N PRO A 485 49.72 3.86 17.34
CA PRO A 485 50.59 4.96 16.88
C PRO A 485 49.93 6.35 16.89
N ASN A 486 48.64 6.44 16.57
CA ASN A 486 47.88 7.69 16.51
C ASN A 486 46.77 7.78 17.57
N GLY A 487 46.69 6.86 18.53
CA GLY A 487 45.56 6.82 19.46
C GLY A 487 45.39 8.12 20.26
N VAL A 488 46.48 8.64 20.82
CA VAL A 488 46.47 9.90 21.57
C VAL A 488 46.27 11.11 20.65
N LEU A 489 46.81 11.06 19.42
CA LEU A 489 46.63 12.11 18.41
C LEU A 489 45.15 12.24 18.02
N ASP A 490 44.50 11.13 17.67
CA ASP A 490 43.10 11.10 17.24
C ASP A 490 42.17 11.63 18.34
N SER A 491 42.37 11.16 19.58
CA SER A 491 41.61 11.66 20.75
C SER A 491 41.87 13.15 21.03
N THR A 492 43.11 13.61 20.91
CA THR A 492 43.45 15.03 21.08
C THR A 492 42.78 15.87 20.01
N VAL A 493 42.86 15.46 18.74
CA VAL A 493 42.27 16.17 17.59
C VAL A 493 40.76 16.32 17.74
N GLU A 494 40.06 15.25 18.13
CA GLU A 494 38.60 15.26 18.27
C GLU A 494 38.14 16.24 19.37
N VAL A 495 38.68 16.07 20.58
CA VAL A 495 38.29 16.84 21.76
C VAL A 495 38.73 18.30 21.64
N TYR A 496 39.94 18.55 21.13
CA TYR A 496 40.45 19.91 20.95
C TYR A 496 39.73 20.65 19.81
N ARG A 497 39.35 19.95 18.73
CA ARG A 497 38.53 20.53 17.66
C ARG A 497 37.15 20.92 18.18
N LEU A 498 36.50 20.06 18.96
CA LEU A 498 35.23 20.40 19.61
C LEU A 498 35.38 21.64 20.49
N HIS A 499 36.43 21.70 21.33
CA HIS A 499 36.70 22.86 22.19
C HIS A 499 36.84 24.16 21.39
N LEU A 500 37.70 24.18 20.37
CA LEU A 500 37.93 25.40 19.59
C LEU A 500 36.74 25.78 18.69
N THR A 501 35.94 24.80 18.24
CA THR A 501 34.71 25.08 17.47
C THR A 501 33.62 25.66 18.36
N MET A 502 33.50 25.17 19.60
CA MET A 502 32.61 25.75 20.61
C MET A 502 33.06 27.17 21.01
N ALA A 503 34.36 27.36 21.20
CA ALA A 503 34.94 28.66 21.50
C ALA A 503 34.79 29.63 20.32
N SER A 504 34.89 29.16 19.07
CA SER A 504 34.73 30.03 17.90
C SER A 504 33.33 30.59 17.79
N LYS A 505 32.30 29.80 18.12
CA LYS A 505 30.90 30.26 18.16
C LYS A 505 30.68 31.44 19.11
N THR A 506 31.35 31.45 20.26
CA THR A 506 31.18 32.51 21.27
C THR A 506 32.08 33.72 21.07
N ASN A 507 33.27 33.51 20.48
CA ASN A 507 34.30 34.55 20.38
C ASN A 507 34.36 35.24 19.01
N TYR A 508 33.92 34.59 17.93
CA TYR A 508 34.04 35.10 16.56
C TYR A 508 32.70 35.35 15.85
N PHE A 509 31.59 35.30 16.57
CA PHE A 509 30.28 35.72 16.10
C PHE A 509 29.74 36.86 16.95
N VAL A 510 29.31 37.93 16.29
CA VAL A 510 28.73 39.12 16.90
C VAL A 510 27.32 39.38 16.33
N PRO A 511 26.46 40.11 17.05
CA PRO A 511 25.12 40.45 16.55
C PRO A 511 25.19 41.17 15.21
N GLY A 512 24.43 40.71 14.22
CA GLY A 512 24.40 41.29 12.88
C GLY A 512 23.24 40.75 12.05
N GLU A 513 22.18 41.56 11.94
CA GLU A 513 20.94 41.17 11.28
C GLU A 513 21.01 41.29 9.75
N VAL A 514 20.76 40.20 9.04
CA VAL A 514 20.65 40.16 7.57
C VAL A 514 19.56 39.18 7.15
N THR A 515 18.69 39.58 6.24
CA THR A 515 17.69 38.69 5.65
C THR A 515 18.35 37.72 4.67
N LEU A 516 18.12 36.42 4.85
CA LEU A 516 18.59 35.33 4.00
C LEU A 516 17.41 34.65 3.31
N ASN A 517 17.66 34.20 2.08
CA ASN A 517 16.72 33.34 1.37
C ASN A 517 17.01 31.89 1.75
N GLY A 518 16.06 31.25 2.43
CA GLY A 518 16.11 29.86 2.82
C GLY A 518 15.07 29.01 2.08
N GLN A 519 15.23 27.70 2.21
CA GLN A 519 14.27 26.71 1.76
C GLN A 519 13.90 25.80 2.93
N VAL A 520 12.61 25.59 3.13
CA VAL A 520 12.12 24.62 4.11
C VAL A 520 11.62 23.40 3.33
N VAL A 521 12.14 22.23 3.66
CA VAL A 521 11.64 20.95 3.19
C VAL A 521 10.79 20.35 4.30
N GLU A 522 9.48 20.35 4.08
CA GLU A 522 8.48 19.84 5.00
C GLU A 522 7.92 18.50 4.48
N ILE A 523 7.62 17.58 5.39
CA ILE A 523 6.95 16.33 5.03
C ILE A 523 5.44 16.54 5.20
N VAL A 524 4.73 16.67 4.06
CA VAL A 524 3.29 16.99 4.06
C VAL A 524 2.48 15.77 3.63
N PRO A 525 1.36 15.44 4.30
CA PRO A 525 0.46 14.39 3.84
C PRO A 525 -0.27 14.82 2.57
N ARG A 526 -0.08 14.06 1.48
CA ARG A 526 -0.76 14.27 0.20
C ARG A 526 -1.61 13.07 -0.18
N LEU A 527 -2.75 13.34 -0.82
CA LEU A 527 -3.63 12.30 -1.37
C LEU A 527 -3.15 11.90 -2.76
N TRP A 528 -2.71 10.66 -2.90
CA TRP A 528 -2.26 10.07 -4.15
C TRP A 528 -3.31 9.12 -4.72
N VAL A 529 -3.44 9.14 -6.04
CA VAL A 529 -4.10 8.06 -6.78
C VAL A 529 -3.05 6.99 -7.05
N ASP A 530 -3.22 5.80 -6.49
CA ASP A 530 -2.32 4.69 -6.74
C ASP A 530 -2.48 4.22 -8.19
N PRO A 531 -1.39 4.18 -8.99
CA PRO A 531 -1.49 3.87 -10.41
C PRO A 531 -1.99 2.45 -10.68
N PHE A 532 -1.66 1.47 -9.84
CA PHE A 532 -2.01 0.08 -10.11
C PHE A 532 -3.52 -0.19 -10.03
N PRO A 533 -4.20 0.05 -8.88
CA PRO A 533 -5.65 -0.15 -8.79
C PRO A 533 -6.41 0.86 -9.65
N ALA A 534 -5.89 2.08 -9.89
CA ALA A 534 -6.54 3.06 -10.75
C ALA A 534 -6.60 2.59 -12.21
N HIS A 535 -5.47 2.22 -12.81
CA HIS A 535 -5.43 1.73 -14.19
C HIS A 535 -6.20 0.42 -14.35
N PHE A 536 -6.07 -0.49 -13.38
CA PHE A 536 -6.77 -1.78 -13.46
C PHE A 536 -8.29 -1.61 -13.35
N LEU A 537 -8.77 -0.81 -12.40
CA LEU A 537 -10.19 -0.51 -12.28
C LEU A 537 -10.72 0.25 -13.50
N ALA A 538 -9.99 1.26 -13.98
CA ALA A 538 -10.39 2.00 -15.17
C ALA A 538 -10.51 1.10 -16.39
N ALA A 539 -9.55 0.20 -16.61
CA ALA A 539 -9.61 -0.79 -17.69
C ALA A 539 -10.84 -1.69 -17.57
N LEU A 540 -11.14 -2.21 -16.37
CA LEU A 540 -12.33 -3.04 -16.15
C LEU A 540 -13.62 -2.25 -16.38
N LEU A 541 -13.70 -0.99 -15.93
CA LEU A 541 -14.89 -0.14 -16.12
C LEU A 541 -15.12 0.24 -17.58
N ILE A 542 -14.06 0.59 -18.31
CA ILE A 542 -14.14 0.90 -19.74
C ILE A 542 -14.53 -0.36 -20.53
N LEU A 543 -13.92 -1.51 -20.22
CA LEU A 543 -14.20 -2.79 -20.88
C LEU A 543 -15.64 -3.22 -20.64
N THR A 544 -16.12 -3.19 -19.39
CA THR A 544 -17.51 -3.53 -19.04
C THR A 544 -18.52 -2.56 -19.65
N GLY A 545 -18.23 -1.25 -19.64
CA GLY A 545 -19.07 -0.24 -20.29
C GLY A 545 -19.17 -0.44 -21.81
N PHE A 546 -18.05 -0.62 -22.50
CA PHE A 546 -18.02 -0.84 -23.95
C PHE A 546 -18.75 -2.11 -24.37
N ILE A 547 -18.43 -3.24 -23.71
CA ILE A 547 -19.10 -4.52 -23.91
C ILE A 547 -20.59 -4.42 -23.61
N GLY A 548 -20.95 -3.72 -22.53
CA GLY A 548 -22.33 -3.54 -22.08
C GLY A 548 -23.23 -2.86 -23.07
N ILE A 549 -22.75 -1.76 -23.66
CA ILE A 549 -23.50 -1.05 -24.72
C ILE A 549 -23.84 -2.02 -25.85
N PHE A 550 -22.85 -2.79 -26.33
CA PHE A 550 -23.06 -3.74 -27.42
C PHE A 550 -23.99 -4.89 -27.03
N LEU A 551 -23.76 -5.50 -25.86
CA LEU A 551 -24.57 -6.60 -25.33
C LEU A 551 -26.04 -6.20 -25.23
N HIS A 552 -26.32 -5.04 -24.65
CA HIS A 552 -27.67 -4.59 -24.45
C HIS A 552 -28.37 -4.17 -25.74
N VAL A 553 -27.65 -3.59 -26.70
CA VAL A 553 -28.19 -3.30 -28.04
C VAL A 553 -28.59 -4.58 -28.77
N ILE A 554 -27.75 -5.62 -28.72
CA ILE A 554 -28.08 -6.92 -29.32
C ILE A 554 -29.21 -7.61 -28.56
N ASN A 555 -29.16 -7.64 -27.23
CA ASN A 555 -30.19 -8.27 -26.43
C ASN A 555 -31.56 -7.61 -26.71
N ARG A 556 -31.61 -6.28 -26.84
CA ARG A 556 -32.84 -5.59 -27.24
C ARG A 556 -33.38 -6.08 -28.58
N LYS A 557 -32.52 -6.33 -29.57
CA LYS A 557 -32.94 -6.88 -30.88
C LYS A 557 -33.47 -8.31 -30.75
N GLN A 558 -32.86 -9.15 -29.90
CA GLN A 558 -33.30 -10.53 -29.66
C GLN A 558 -34.60 -10.59 -28.87
N ARG A 559 -34.74 -9.82 -27.79
CA ARG A 559 -35.97 -9.74 -26.99
C ARG A 559 -37.17 -9.27 -27.78
N LYS A 560 -36.99 -8.42 -28.80
CA LYS A 560 -38.09 -8.01 -29.70
C LYS A 560 -38.77 -9.19 -30.41
N LYS A 561 -38.07 -10.32 -30.58
CA LYS A 561 -38.61 -11.54 -31.22
C LYS A 561 -39.35 -12.44 -30.23
N VAL A 562 -39.08 -12.29 -28.94
CA VAL A 562 -39.69 -13.08 -27.86
C VAL A 562 -40.96 -12.38 -27.37
N HIS A 563 -42.08 -13.09 -27.32
CA HIS A 563 -43.34 -12.59 -26.76
C HIS A 563 -43.67 -13.39 -25.51
N LEU A 564 -43.53 -12.76 -24.35
CA LEU A 564 -43.95 -13.32 -23.06
C LEU A 564 -45.07 -12.45 -22.48
N ALA A 565 -46.19 -13.08 -22.13
CA ALA A 565 -47.34 -12.42 -21.55
C ALA A 565 -47.21 -12.20 -20.02
N CYS A 566 -46.32 -12.95 -19.37
CA CYS A 566 -46.09 -12.94 -17.94
C CYS A 566 -44.59 -12.94 -17.61
N VAL A 567 -44.25 -12.67 -16.35
CA VAL A 567 -42.85 -12.69 -15.89
C VAL A 567 -42.32 -14.12 -15.93
N PRO A 568 -41.21 -14.39 -16.66
CA PRO A 568 -40.58 -15.70 -16.64
C PRO A 568 -40.03 -15.99 -15.23
N GLY A 569 -40.24 -17.22 -14.74
CA GLY A 569 -39.75 -17.67 -13.43
C GLY A 569 -40.82 -17.74 -12.32
N THR A 570 -42.04 -17.27 -12.55
CA THR A 570 -43.17 -17.57 -11.63
C THR A 570 -43.77 -18.94 -11.94
N ILE A 571 -44.21 -19.69 -10.91
CA ILE A 571 -44.82 -21.01 -11.09
C ILE A 571 -46.02 -20.92 -12.05
N ALA A 572 -46.91 -19.95 -11.83
CA ALA A 572 -48.07 -19.73 -12.69
C ALA A 572 -47.67 -19.35 -14.14
N GLY A 573 -46.61 -18.55 -14.31
CA GLY A 573 -46.09 -18.19 -15.62
C GLY A 573 -45.56 -19.39 -16.39
N THR A 574 -44.71 -20.22 -15.76
CA THR A 574 -44.17 -21.44 -16.36
C THR A 574 -45.26 -22.43 -16.73
N VAL A 575 -46.25 -22.65 -15.84
CA VAL A 575 -47.41 -23.52 -16.12
C VAL A 575 -48.24 -22.96 -17.28
N SER A 576 -48.42 -21.65 -17.38
CA SER A 576 -49.16 -21.04 -18.49
C SER A 576 -48.44 -21.21 -19.83
N LEU A 577 -47.11 -21.07 -19.87
CA LEU A 577 -46.29 -21.23 -21.07
C LEU A 577 -46.24 -22.68 -21.56
N ALA A 578 -46.34 -23.63 -20.64
CA ALA A 578 -46.36 -25.05 -20.93
C ALA A 578 -47.79 -25.62 -21.05
N SER A 579 -48.82 -24.82 -20.81
CA SER A 579 -50.20 -25.30 -20.86
C SER A 579 -50.58 -25.70 -22.30
N HIS A 580 -51.34 -26.79 -22.41
CA HIS A 580 -51.87 -27.29 -23.70
C HIS A 580 -50.83 -27.71 -24.76
N SER A 581 -49.54 -27.82 -24.40
CA SER A 581 -48.46 -28.25 -25.31
C SER A 581 -48.08 -29.73 -25.22
N GLY A 582 -48.77 -30.51 -24.38
CA GLY A 582 -48.66 -31.98 -24.30
C GLY A 582 -47.41 -32.52 -23.62
N TRP A 583 -46.25 -31.89 -23.79
CA TRP A 583 -44.97 -32.34 -23.22
C TRP A 583 -44.90 -32.36 -21.69
N PRO A 584 -45.60 -31.48 -20.93
CA PRO A 584 -45.55 -31.54 -19.46
C PRO A 584 -46.12 -32.83 -18.87
N GLN A 585 -46.98 -33.54 -19.63
CA GLN A 585 -47.56 -34.82 -19.22
C GLN A 585 -46.52 -35.95 -19.15
N LEU A 586 -45.33 -35.74 -19.73
CA LEU A 586 -44.22 -36.70 -19.68
C LEU A 586 -43.44 -36.62 -18.36
N LEU A 587 -43.54 -35.50 -17.66
CA LEU A 587 -42.80 -35.23 -16.43
C LEU A 587 -43.63 -35.60 -15.20
N THR A 588 -42.97 -36.18 -14.19
CA THR A 588 -43.57 -36.48 -12.89
C THR A 588 -42.86 -35.72 -11.77
N PRO A 589 -43.54 -35.41 -10.65
CA PRO A 589 -42.92 -34.71 -9.51
C PRO A 589 -41.71 -35.43 -8.88
N TYR A 590 -41.54 -36.73 -9.15
CA TYR A 590 -40.44 -37.55 -8.62
C TYR A 590 -39.24 -37.64 -9.58
N ASP A 591 -39.31 -37.00 -10.75
CA ASP A 591 -38.23 -37.03 -11.73
C ASP A 591 -37.04 -36.18 -11.28
N ASN A 592 -35.83 -36.72 -11.35
CA ASN A 592 -34.61 -35.94 -11.17
C ASN A 592 -34.20 -35.24 -12.48
N LEU A 593 -33.25 -34.29 -12.44
CA LEU A 593 -32.75 -33.61 -13.64
C LEU A 593 -32.29 -34.57 -14.75
N TYR A 594 -31.68 -35.70 -14.37
CA TYR A 594 -31.29 -36.75 -15.31
C TYR A 594 -32.50 -37.44 -15.96
N ASP A 595 -33.51 -37.80 -15.16
CA ASP A 595 -34.74 -38.44 -15.65
C ASP A 595 -35.51 -37.51 -16.58
N MET A 596 -35.57 -36.22 -16.22
CA MET A 596 -36.16 -35.17 -17.07
C MET A 596 -35.41 -35.01 -18.39
N GLU A 597 -34.07 -35.04 -18.38
CA GLU A 597 -33.28 -34.97 -19.60
C GLU A 597 -33.52 -36.16 -20.52
N GLN A 598 -33.52 -37.37 -19.97
CA GLN A 598 -33.76 -38.58 -20.73
C GLN A 598 -35.17 -38.62 -21.33
N LYS A 599 -36.19 -38.16 -20.59
CA LYS A 599 -37.58 -38.11 -21.07
C LYS A 599 -37.80 -37.06 -22.15
N LEU A 600 -37.02 -35.98 -22.15
CA LEU A 600 -37.16 -34.87 -23.08
C LEU A 600 -36.12 -34.90 -24.23
N SER A 601 -35.21 -35.88 -24.26
CA SER A 601 -34.09 -35.91 -25.22
C SER A 601 -34.54 -36.06 -26.69
N SER A 602 -35.67 -36.72 -26.93
CA SER A 602 -36.25 -36.92 -28.26
C SER A 602 -37.12 -35.76 -28.75
N LEU A 603 -37.31 -34.72 -27.93
CA LEU A 603 -38.14 -33.57 -28.29
C LEU A 603 -37.28 -32.39 -28.72
N ARG A 604 -37.87 -31.56 -29.58
CA ARG A 604 -37.34 -30.27 -30.00
C ARG A 604 -38.31 -29.17 -29.62
N PHE A 605 -37.82 -28.15 -28.92
CA PHE A 605 -38.65 -27.11 -28.36
C PHE A 605 -38.57 -25.83 -29.19
N SER A 606 -39.72 -25.20 -29.36
CA SER A 606 -39.82 -23.88 -29.97
C SER A 606 -40.91 -23.05 -29.30
N LEU A 607 -40.93 -21.75 -29.57
CA LEU A 607 -41.92 -20.82 -29.04
C LEU A 607 -42.93 -20.48 -30.15
N ASP A 608 -44.21 -20.74 -29.90
CA ASP A 608 -45.27 -20.36 -30.83
C ASP A 608 -45.30 -18.83 -30.99
N LYS A 609 -45.11 -18.36 -32.23
CA LYS A 609 -45.07 -16.93 -32.55
C LYS A 609 -46.38 -16.21 -32.24
N ARG A 610 -47.50 -16.93 -32.20
CA ARG A 610 -48.84 -16.35 -31.97
C ARG A 610 -49.17 -16.20 -30.48
N THR A 611 -48.93 -17.24 -29.69
CA THR A 611 -49.34 -17.27 -28.27
C THR A 611 -48.20 -17.11 -27.27
N GLY A 612 -46.96 -17.37 -27.69
CA GLY A 612 -45.80 -17.43 -26.80
C GLY A 612 -45.69 -18.73 -26.01
N ALA A 613 -46.58 -19.70 -26.25
CA ALA A 613 -46.52 -21.02 -25.62
C ALA A 613 -45.30 -21.82 -26.12
N ILE A 614 -44.78 -22.68 -25.25
CA ILE A 614 -43.66 -23.56 -25.55
C ILE A 614 -44.21 -24.84 -26.18
N ILE A 615 -43.93 -25.02 -27.46
CA ILE A 615 -44.33 -26.20 -28.24
C ILE A 615 -43.15 -27.17 -28.34
N ALA A 616 -43.47 -28.46 -28.47
CA ALA A 616 -42.49 -29.52 -28.62
C ALA A 616 -42.82 -30.34 -29.87
N ASP A 617 -41.83 -30.61 -30.70
CA ASP A 617 -41.93 -31.46 -31.88
C ASP A 617 -41.05 -32.71 -31.69
N ASP A 618 -41.48 -33.84 -32.22
CA ASP A 618 -40.69 -35.09 -32.20
C ASP A 618 -39.53 -34.97 -33.21
N ASP A 619 -38.36 -35.54 -32.90
CA ASP A 619 -37.12 -35.45 -33.70
C ASP A 619 -37.20 -36.20 -35.05
N GLY A 620 -38.40 -36.53 -35.53
CA GLY A 620 -38.66 -37.30 -36.74
C GLY A 620 -40.07 -37.13 -37.29
N SER A 621 -40.36 -35.98 -37.93
CA SER A 621 -41.15 -35.82 -39.17
C SER A 621 -41.69 -34.40 -39.30
N SER A 622 -40.90 -33.48 -39.87
CA SER A 622 -41.50 -32.34 -40.56
C SER A 622 -42.04 -32.83 -41.90
N THR A 623 -43.35 -32.77 -42.10
CA THR A 623 -43.97 -32.84 -43.44
C THR A 623 -43.32 -31.80 -44.34
N PRO A 624 -42.93 -32.13 -45.58
CA PRO A 624 -42.31 -31.16 -46.48
C PRO A 624 -43.38 -30.19 -46.98
N ASP A 625 -43.35 -28.95 -46.50
CA ASP A 625 -43.97 -27.84 -47.22
C ASP A 625 -43.14 -27.55 -48.48
N GLU A 626 -43.86 -27.42 -49.61
CA GLU A 626 -43.38 -27.24 -50.96
C GLU A 626 -42.39 -26.06 -51.12
N ARG A 627 -41.08 -26.29 -50.99
CA ARG A 627 -40.09 -25.37 -51.59
C ARG A 627 -38.68 -25.87 -51.85
N SER A 628 -38.40 -27.17 -51.86
CA SER A 628 -37.02 -27.63 -52.08
C SER A 628 -36.91 -28.91 -52.91
N GLN A 629 -37.35 -28.87 -54.17
CA GLN A 629 -36.98 -29.91 -55.15
C GLN A 629 -35.60 -29.70 -55.80
N ASP A 630 -34.89 -28.60 -55.50
CA ASP A 630 -33.57 -28.32 -56.12
C ASP A 630 -32.36 -28.82 -55.30
N ALA A 631 -32.56 -29.30 -54.06
CA ALA A 631 -31.47 -29.72 -53.18
C ALA A 631 -31.22 -31.25 -53.20
N GLU A 632 -32.24 -32.04 -53.52
CA GLU A 632 -32.20 -33.50 -53.41
C GLU A 632 -31.42 -34.16 -54.56
N VAL A 633 -31.30 -33.49 -55.72
CA VAL A 633 -30.47 -33.94 -56.84
C VAL A 633 -28.96 -33.70 -56.59
N ARG A 634 -28.59 -32.81 -55.66
CA ARG A 634 -27.17 -32.48 -55.39
C ARG A 634 -26.52 -33.32 -54.28
N MET A 635 -27.29 -34.02 -53.46
CA MET A 635 -26.77 -34.79 -52.31
C MET A 635 -26.55 -36.29 -52.61
N SER A 636 -26.91 -36.78 -53.80
CA SER A 636 -26.71 -38.20 -54.19
C SER A 636 -25.28 -38.54 -54.66
N LEU A 637 -24.34 -37.59 -54.69
CA LEU A 637 -23.00 -37.78 -55.25
C LEU A 637 -21.85 -37.83 -54.23
N MET A 638 -22.12 -37.76 -52.93
CA MET A 638 -21.08 -37.90 -51.90
C MET A 638 -21.42 -39.07 -50.97
N ASN A 639 -21.03 -40.27 -51.40
CA ASN A 639 -20.98 -41.44 -50.54
C ASN A 639 -19.73 -41.35 -49.67
N THR A 640 -19.87 -40.95 -48.40
CA THR A 640 -18.80 -41.08 -47.41
C THR A 640 -19.38 -41.73 -46.16
N LYS A 641 -18.91 -42.94 -45.87
CA LYS A 641 -19.19 -43.69 -44.64
C LYS A 641 -18.97 -42.79 -43.42
N ILE A 642 -20.03 -42.55 -42.65
CA ILE A 642 -19.92 -42.02 -41.29
C ILE A 642 -19.97 -43.21 -40.34
N GLU A 643 -18.84 -43.49 -39.70
CA GLU A 643 -18.80 -44.36 -38.52
C GLU A 643 -19.51 -43.67 -37.36
N VAL A 644 -20.45 -44.39 -36.73
CA VAL A 644 -21.17 -43.95 -35.54
C VAL A 644 -20.21 -43.98 -34.34
N SER A 645 -19.87 -42.81 -33.82
CA SER A 645 -19.14 -42.64 -32.56
C SER A 645 -20.10 -42.71 -31.36
N PRO A 646 -19.74 -43.36 -30.23
CA PRO A 646 -20.60 -43.42 -29.05
C PRO A 646 -20.74 -42.04 -28.39
N ASN A 647 -21.96 -41.72 -27.94
CA ASN A 647 -22.42 -40.43 -27.40
C ASN A 647 -21.39 -39.67 -26.53
N PRO A 648 -21.29 -38.32 -26.64
CA PRO A 648 -20.60 -37.52 -25.65
C PRO A 648 -21.43 -37.50 -24.35
N GLU A 649 -20.81 -37.89 -23.23
CA GLU A 649 -21.41 -37.90 -21.90
C GLU A 649 -22.04 -36.53 -21.56
N SER A 650 -23.31 -36.53 -21.18
CA SER A 650 -24.04 -35.31 -20.82
C SER A 650 -23.55 -34.75 -19.49
N SER A 651 -23.59 -33.41 -19.35
CA SER A 651 -23.21 -32.70 -18.12
C SER A 651 -24.13 -33.01 -16.94
N SER A 652 -25.39 -33.39 -17.19
CA SER A 652 -26.32 -33.85 -16.16
C SER A 652 -25.97 -35.25 -15.65
N PHE A 653 -25.46 -36.13 -16.53
CA PHE A 653 -24.95 -37.45 -16.15
C PHE A 653 -23.71 -37.33 -15.28
N ALA A 654 -22.78 -36.43 -15.61
CA ALA A 654 -21.63 -36.12 -14.76
C ALA A 654 -22.05 -35.52 -13.40
N ALA A 655 -23.04 -34.63 -13.38
CA ALA A 655 -23.59 -34.07 -12.14
C ALA A 655 -24.30 -35.13 -11.29
N PHE A 656 -25.07 -36.03 -11.91
CA PHE A 656 -25.71 -37.17 -11.26
C PHE A 656 -24.69 -38.15 -10.68
N GLN A 657 -23.63 -38.51 -11.42
CA GLN A 657 -22.55 -39.35 -10.91
C GLN A 657 -21.87 -38.73 -9.70
N THR A 658 -21.61 -37.42 -9.76
CA THR A 658 -21.01 -36.67 -8.64
C THR A 658 -21.94 -36.62 -7.42
N ALA A 659 -23.25 -36.43 -7.62
CA ALA A 659 -24.26 -36.45 -6.56
C ALA A 659 -24.51 -37.86 -5.98
N ALA A 660 -24.33 -38.91 -6.79
CA ALA A 660 -24.43 -40.31 -6.40
C ALA A 660 -23.13 -40.86 -5.77
N GLY A 661 -22.10 -40.03 -5.59
CA GLY A 661 -20.83 -40.41 -4.94
C GLY A 661 -19.87 -41.21 -5.82
N VAL A 662 -20.07 -41.22 -7.14
CA VAL A 662 -19.19 -41.91 -8.10
C VAL A 662 -18.26 -40.90 -8.75
N GLU A 663 -16.95 -41.03 -8.52
CA GLU A 663 -15.92 -40.18 -9.13
C GLU A 663 -15.78 -40.46 -10.64
N PRO A 664 -16.02 -39.47 -11.54
CA PRO A 664 -16.09 -39.70 -12.98
C PRO A 664 -14.76 -40.08 -13.66
N TRP A 665 -13.61 -40.03 -12.96
CA TRP A 665 -12.31 -40.39 -13.53
C TRP A 665 -11.85 -41.83 -13.23
N LYS A 666 -12.61 -42.63 -12.47
CA LYS A 666 -12.17 -43.98 -12.04
C LYS A 666 -12.47 -45.14 -13.00
N GLU A 667 -13.32 -44.98 -14.02
CA GLU A 667 -13.78 -46.11 -14.86
C GLU A 667 -13.05 -46.34 -16.19
N LYS A 668 -11.94 -45.64 -16.47
CA LYS A 668 -11.25 -45.79 -17.78
C LYS A 668 -10.50 -47.11 -18.03
N ASN A 669 -10.47 -48.07 -17.10
CA ASN A 669 -9.56 -49.23 -17.19
C ASN A 669 -10.17 -50.64 -17.27
N LYS A 670 -11.48 -50.83 -17.48
CA LYS A 670 -12.07 -52.19 -17.58
C LYS A 670 -12.38 -52.73 -18.97
N TRP A 671 -12.15 -51.97 -20.05
CA TRP A 671 -12.49 -52.40 -21.43
C TRP A 671 -11.34 -53.00 -22.26
N LYS A 672 -10.20 -53.35 -21.65
CA LYS A 672 -9.04 -53.97 -22.37
C LYS A 672 -8.78 -55.45 -22.10
N LEU A 673 -9.63 -56.15 -21.32
CA LEU A 673 -9.37 -57.54 -20.91
C LEU A 673 -10.28 -58.62 -21.53
N PHE A 674 -11.19 -58.29 -22.45
CA PHE A 674 -12.12 -59.27 -23.06
C PHE A 674 -12.01 -59.43 -24.58
N ARG A 675 -10.87 -59.08 -25.20
CA ARG A 675 -10.70 -59.21 -26.66
C ARG A 675 -9.44 -59.96 -27.11
N LYS A 676 -8.98 -60.93 -26.31
CA LYS A 676 -7.80 -61.76 -26.66
C LYS A 676 -7.95 -63.21 -26.21
N ARG A 677 -8.99 -63.88 -26.70
CA ARG A 677 -9.04 -65.33 -26.85
C ARG A 677 -10.20 -65.63 -27.78
N ASP A 678 -9.89 -65.75 -29.07
CA ASP A 678 -10.52 -66.71 -29.98
C ASP A 678 -9.79 -66.65 -31.34
N SER A 679 -9.59 -67.84 -31.90
CA SER A 679 -8.95 -68.19 -33.19
C SER A 679 -7.41 -68.27 -33.25
N SER A 680 -6.95 -69.51 -33.06
CA SER A 680 -5.68 -70.15 -33.46
C SER A 680 -5.53 -70.34 -34.98
N GLY A 681 -4.30 -70.44 -35.49
CA GLY A 681 -4.05 -71.08 -36.80
C GLY A 681 -2.64 -70.95 -37.39
N SER A 682 -1.87 -72.06 -37.30
CA SER A 682 -0.88 -72.60 -38.26
C SER A 682 0.37 -71.82 -38.71
N SER A 683 1.44 -72.64 -38.86
CA SER A 683 2.81 -72.44 -39.40
C SER A 683 3.82 -71.73 -38.49
#